data_AF-A0AAW1RX67-F1
#
_entry.id   AF-A0AAW1RX67-F1
#
_cell.length_a   1.000
_cell.length_b   1.000
_cell.length_c   1.000
_cell.angle_alpha   90.00
_cell.angle_beta   90.00
_cell.angle_gamma   90.00
#
_symmetry.space_group_name_H-M   'P 1'
#
loop_
_entity.id
_entity.type
_entity.pdbx_description
1 polymer ?
#
loop_
_entity_poly.entity_id
_entity_poly.type
_entity_poly.pdbx_seq_one_letter_code
_entity_poly.pdbx_strand_id
1 'polypeptide(L)'
;MRHTCSIARYVRSYQGRRHAGRLERSAAAVAEDTGQGETTRSAQLFRWLEDHGVEEQAVCVRDVERNGQPLDVTVAARPLQPGDVALRIPEHMIITLDRVFEDSAMAELLTTNKLSELACLTLYLMYEKKNGRQSVWYEFIKELDRIQARGQSGAKSPLLWDDGQVESLLQGSPMVAEVAERLHGIEREYDELDTVWFMAGSLFKNYPYDVPTEAFSLNLFRQAFAAVQASVVHLQGVPLSKRFALVPLGPPLLSYSSTCKAMLKYDAKAREVQLVVDRAYEPGEAVFAWCGPQPNRRLLLNYSIVDDNNPYDKLSLTVTLPNVDPLFTVKRILLQQYNLATQQTFQLLRDGPLPEMLLPYLRLAHCADAGALKRGGAFVPDAPGAQRDGAVEGAALGQLIAHLRSRLARYRTTEEEDDATIASPTAGPRQKVAARLLRIEKRILRGALDKVLQLPGAEQAAEWPPRSQLGTAYKRFKNEGKNPKTTPRRETGLGLARRQLREWLGPLSYQYFCWRQDSWSDVQLLLAINVCLVVLGGWAKGAFIDPLERGGTHNSLWTNTYEVLVVWFGAFPEGAENWGLARQIFSLVVASVGLAAFAIVLSLVEQLVIQVLQANVQRGSRVYERGHLLVLAWAEAQRDQEVIWKILSQACLAWRNDGGRVVVVLSQRDKLAMEGDFRRLLPPAARFGTRFVFRQGSPLLPDDLRMVAAPNAAATIVVSDSSRGPEEADAETVRVGVLLDELDFPGFGQPDPRKGHVVVQLRTSSAVDLLRYACSPRIIPISTSQINSSRIARSVRHPILSTITKELFNFRSRAQGYLALFPELQGLTFGDMFPRFPNAIVLGVSNVRSGHTRINPPASLRLEAGDALVVMRPTSLSERDFGPLPRPLPADTGDGWEPGAYVLQSYDAVGEPAMGIAGNSTKSIEDTLASPITGQPLVLGPVTGGNVPPQSAGLYILPNQYAMSSDRPVSVLICGWADGKWMVDLLRALDVELPRGSEVVLLNLRDTQVVMGAAREEAAPSNISLLHVHGDPLRFADLADKVDVRRYACAIVLCDAAWADPDLDNANGIALRTKRDMLRLDALIMTVQLNIRRLLEEAGFPDINIITEKVAFEGVTRFEDRQRLPLGISFNSTSLSASLLIQAAYDPLSMRAYAEWGRETEMKVQDSSGLARPDEQLSFLQLQTRACSVDQILLGWYRIPRTVDQPVQLVVNPEGAAERCALRGLVQALT
;
A
#
# COMPACT_ATOMS: atom_id res chain seq x y z
N MET A 1 -44.58 -39.34 -8.11
CA MET A 1 -45.14 -38.72 -6.89
C MET A 1 -44.44 -37.39 -6.69
N ARG A 2 -45.04 -36.28 -7.17
CA ARG A 2 -45.64 -35.15 -6.39
C ARG A 2 -44.60 -34.47 -5.46
N HIS A 3 -44.25 -33.18 -5.54
CA HIS A 3 -44.80 -32.02 -6.25
C HIS A 3 -43.82 -30.81 -6.07
N THR A 4 -43.58 -30.03 -7.15
CA THR A 4 -43.46 -28.52 -7.25
C THR A 4 -42.34 -27.76 -6.50
N CYS A 5 -41.73 -26.65 -6.98
CA CYS A 5 -42.05 -25.59 -7.98
C CYS A 5 -40.74 -24.77 -8.28
N SER A 6 -40.41 -24.40 -9.53
CA SER A 6 -40.55 -23.03 -10.13
C SER A 6 -39.76 -21.91 -9.39
N ILE A 7 -38.80 -21.16 -9.97
CA ILE A 7 -38.89 -20.27 -11.16
C ILE A 7 -37.51 -20.19 -11.87
N ALA A 8 -37.42 -20.74 -13.07
CA ALA A 8 -36.37 -20.47 -14.07
C ALA A 8 -37.08 -20.35 -15.43
N ARG A 9 -37.31 -19.12 -15.88
CA ARG A 9 -38.00 -18.83 -17.14
C ARG A 9 -37.67 -17.39 -17.55
N TYR A 10 -36.60 -17.17 -18.33
CA TYR A 10 -36.54 -16.11 -19.36
C TYR A 10 -35.24 -16.09 -20.20
N VAL A 11 -34.75 -17.20 -20.76
CA VAL A 11 -33.79 -17.15 -21.89
C VAL A 11 -34.04 -18.32 -22.84
N ARG A 12 -35.05 -18.21 -23.70
CA ARG A 12 -35.21 -19.05 -24.90
C ARG A 12 -36.20 -18.40 -25.87
N SER A 13 -35.68 -17.53 -26.73
CA SER A 13 -36.22 -17.31 -28.06
C SER A 13 -35.16 -16.64 -28.91
N TYR A 14 -34.95 -17.18 -30.12
CA TYR A 14 -34.11 -16.67 -31.22
C TYR A 14 -32.66 -17.16 -31.30
N GLN A 15 -32.50 -18.46 -31.56
CA GLN A 15 -31.59 -18.91 -32.62
C GLN A 15 -32.42 -19.54 -33.74
N GLY A 16 -32.11 -19.13 -34.98
CA GLY A 16 -32.42 -19.92 -36.18
C GLY A 16 -33.17 -19.17 -37.27
N ARG A 17 -32.43 -18.53 -38.19
CA ARG A 17 -32.46 -18.90 -39.62
C ARG A 17 -31.31 -18.22 -40.37
N ARG A 18 -30.52 -19.06 -41.02
CA ARG A 18 -29.40 -18.77 -41.92
C ARG A 18 -29.85 -17.89 -43.08
N HIS A 19 -28.96 -17.01 -43.57
CA HIS A 19 -28.66 -16.96 -45.00
C HIS A 19 -27.24 -16.45 -45.25
N ALA A 20 -26.46 -17.31 -45.91
CA ALA A 20 -25.28 -16.95 -46.68
C ALA A 20 -25.68 -15.95 -47.77
N GLY A 21 -24.82 -14.95 -48.01
CA GLY A 21 -24.92 -14.03 -49.15
C GLY A 21 -24.92 -12.55 -48.76
N ARG A 22 -23.81 -12.02 -48.25
CA ARG A 22 -23.46 -10.58 -48.40
C ARG A 22 -22.01 -10.25 -48.01
N LEU A 23 -21.04 -10.91 -48.65
CA LEU A 23 -19.63 -10.47 -48.64
C LEU A 23 -19.27 -9.60 -49.86
N GLU A 24 -20.24 -9.30 -50.73
CA GLU A 24 -20.09 -8.33 -51.82
C GLU A 24 -21.19 -7.27 -51.69
N ARG A 25 -20.97 -6.25 -50.83
CA ARG A 25 -21.67 -4.94 -50.84
C ARG A 25 -21.13 -3.93 -49.82
N SER A 26 -19.91 -4.13 -49.30
CA SER A 26 -19.22 -3.14 -48.45
C SER A 26 -18.14 -2.34 -49.22
N ALA A 27 -18.03 -2.51 -50.54
CA ALA A 27 -17.07 -1.82 -51.39
C ALA A 27 -17.70 -0.82 -52.38
N ALA A 28 -19.02 -0.57 -52.29
CA ALA A 28 -19.76 0.23 -53.27
C ALA A 28 -20.62 1.36 -52.65
N ALA A 29 -20.19 1.93 -51.52
CA ALA A 29 -20.76 3.16 -50.96
C ALA A 29 -19.67 4.19 -50.57
N VAL A 30 -18.47 4.05 -51.13
CA VAL A 30 -17.33 4.97 -50.94
C VAL A 30 -17.01 5.74 -52.24
N ALA A 31 -17.85 5.61 -53.26
CA ALA A 31 -17.65 6.29 -54.54
C ALA A 31 -18.98 6.80 -55.10
N GLU A 32 -19.51 7.88 -54.51
CA GLU A 32 -20.44 8.83 -55.13
C GLU A 32 -20.81 9.91 -54.09
N ASP A 33 -19.91 10.87 -53.86
CA ASP A 33 -20.29 12.26 -53.50
C ASP A 33 -19.07 13.18 -53.74
N THR A 34 -18.60 13.20 -54.98
CA THR A 34 -17.67 14.22 -55.45
C THR A 34 -18.47 15.45 -55.87
N GLY A 35 -18.44 16.51 -55.06
CA GLY A 35 -18.45 17.88 -55.60
C GLY A 35 -19.45 18.91 -55.08
N GLN A 36 -20.43 18.60 -54.21
CA GLN A 36 -21.46 19.62 -53.81
C GLN A 36 -21.97 19.53 -52.36
N GLY A 37 -21.18 19.07 -51.39
CA GLY A 37 -21.66 18.71 -50.03
C GLY A 37 -21.27 19.60 -48.83
N GLU A 38 -20.40 20.61 -48.98
CA GLU A 38 -19.76 21.29 -47.83
C GLU A 38 -20.63 22.39 -47.19
N THR A 39 -21.42 23.13 -47.97
CA THR A 39 -22.29 24.22 -47.47
C THR A 39 -23.55 23.76 -46.73
N THR A 40 -23.94 22.49 -46.83
CA THR A 40 -25.23 21.97 -46.31
C THR A 40 -25.16 21.45 -44.86
N ARG A 41 -23.96 21.29 -44.29
CA ARG A 41 -23.74 20.49 -43.06
C ARG A 41 -23.43 21.33 -41.81
N SER A 42 -22.70 22.44 -41.90
CA SER A 42 -22.60 23.42 -40.80
C SER A 42 -23.97 24.01 -40.44
N ALA A 43 -24.88 24.05 -41.41
CA ALA A 43 -26.28 24.38 -41.19
C ALA A 43 -27.01 23.39 -40.25
N GLN A 44 -26.55 22.15 -40.07
CA GLN A 44 -27.20 21.17 -39.20
C GLN A 44 -26.98 21.47 -37.71
N LEU A 45 -25.77 21.89 -37.32
CA LEU A 45 -25.48 22.28 -35.93
C LEU A 45 -26.25 23.55 -35.53
N PHE A 46 -26.29 24.56 -36.41
CA PHE A 46 -27.06 25.78 -36.18
C PHE A 46 -28.57 25.54 -36.18
N ARG A 47 -29.10 24.72 -37.11
CA ARG A 47 -30.51 24.30 -37.08
C ARG A 47 -30.85 23.53 -35.81
N TRP A 48 -29.97 22.65 -35.34
CA TRP A 48 -30.18 21.94 -34.07
C TRP A 48 -30.25 22.90 -32.88
N LEU A 49 -29.43 23.95 -32.85
CA LEU A 49 -29.51 25.00 -31.83
C LEU A 49 -30.82 25.79 -31.92
N GLU A 50 -31.24 26.18 -33.12
CA GLU A 50 -32.50 26.89 -33.38
C GLU A 50 -33.73 26.05 -32.98
N ASP A 51 -33.75 24.75 -33.33
CA ASP A 51 -34.80 23.80 -32.98
C ASP A 51 -34.97 23.63 -31.45
N HIS A 52 -33.92 23.93 -30.67
CA HIS A 52 -33.90 23.87 -29.20
C HIS A 52 -34.02 25.26 -28.53
N GLY A 53 -34.44 26.28 -29.29
CA GLY A 53 -34.79 27.61 -28.78
C GLY A 53 -33.60 28.52 -28.50
N VAL A 54 -32.45 28.30 -29.15
CA VAL A 54 -31.29 29.19 -29.08
C VAL A 54 -31.44 30.31 -30.11
N GLU A 55 -31.29 31.56 -29.68
CA GLU A 55 -31.38 32.73 -30.57
C GLU A 55 -30.26 32.76 -31.62
N GLU A 56 -30.48 33.51 -32.71
CA GLU A 56 -29.50 33.70 -33.77
C GLU A 56 -28.17 34.25 -33.23
N GLN A 57 -27.08 33.54 -33.53
CA GLN A 57 -25.74 33.87 -33.07
C GLN A 57 -25.09 34.90 -34.00
N ALA A 58 -24.19 35.74 -33.46
CA ALA A 58 -23.48 36.73 -34.28
C ALA A 58 -22.27 36.14 -35.06
N VAL A 59 -22.17 34.81 -35.09
CA VAL A 59 -21.08 34.02 -35.67
C VAL A 59 -21.63 32.87 -36.51
N CYS A 60 -20.82 32.40 -37.46
CA CYS A 60 -21.10 31.19 -38.23
C CYS A 60 -19.85 30.31 -38.32
N VAL A 61 -19.99 29.05 -38.69
CA VAL A 61 -18.84 28.15 -38.92
C VAL A 61 -18.51 28.16 -40.41
N ARG A 62 -17.25 28.44 -40.75
CA ARG A 62 -16.73 28.41 -42.13
C ARG A 62 -15.42 27.63 -42.19
N ASP A 63 -15.15 27.06 -43.36
CA ASP A 63 -13.89 26.41 -43.66
C ASP A 63 -12.83 27.48 -43.92
N VAL A 64 -11.85 27.58 -43.03
CA VAL A 64 -10.71 28.48 -43.17
C VAL A 64 -9.48 27.64 -43.50
N GLU A 65 -8.83 27.94 -44.63
CA GLU A 65 -7.52 27.35 -44.93
C GLU A 65 -6.44 27.97 -44.05
N ARG A 66 -5.80 27.15 -43.21
CA ARG A 66 -4.68 27.59 -42.35
C ARG A 66 -3.51 26.62 -42.46
N ASN A 67 -2.43 27.04 -43.14
CA ASN A 67 -1.27 26.20 -43.47
C ASN A 67 -1.59 25.02 -44.42
N GLY A 68 -2.46 25.24 -45.42
CA GLY A 68 -2.73 24.26 -46.48
C GLY A 68 -3.69 23.12 -46.11
N GLN A 69 -4.47 23.26 -45.03
CA GLN A 69 -5.54 22.32 -44.67
C GLN A 69 -6.83 23.08 -44.33
N PRO A 70 -8.01 22.59 -44.78
CA PRO A 70 -9.30 23.16 -44.41
C PRO A 70 -9.62 22.86 -42.94
N LEU A 71 -10.00 23.88 -42.19
CA LEU A 71 -10.43 23.78 -40.79
C LEU A 71 -11.76 24.53 -40.61
N ASP A 72 -12.77 23.84 -40.10
CA ASP A 72 -14.05 24.42 -39.72
C ASP A 72 -13.82 25.29 -38.46
N VAL A 73 -13.92 26.63 -38.59
CA VAL A 73 -13.68 27.60 -37.51
C VAL A 73 -14.87 28.54 -37.36
N THR A 74 -15.15 28.93 -36.12
CA THR A 74 -16.14 29.98 -35.84
C THR A 74 -15.62 31.34 -36.29
N VAL A 75 -16.31 31.96 -37.24
CA VAL A 75 -16.01 33.29 -37.80
C VAL A 75 -17.15 34.27 -37.51
N ALA A 76 -16.85 35.56 -37.51
CA ALA A 76 -17.86 36.59 -37.36
C ALA A 76 -18.84 36.58 -38.55
N ALA A 77 -20.14 36.50 -38.31
CA ALA A 77 -21.15 36.51 -39.37
C ALA A 77 -21.47 37.94 -39.86
N ARG A 78 -21.25 38.92 -38.98
CA ARG A 78 -21.44 40.36 -39.20
C ARG A 78 -20.28 41.13 -38.52
N PRO A 79 -20.09 42.43 -38.79
CA PRO A 79 -19.07 43.21 -38.10
C PRO A 79 -19.36 43.23 -36.59
N LEU A 80 -18.35 42.97 -35.77
CA LEU A 80 -18.43 43.02 -34.30
C LEU A 80 -17.52 44.12 -33.78
N GLN A 81 -17.98 44.86 -32.77
CA GLN A 81 -17.21 45.87 -32.05
C GLN A 81 -16.87 45.39 -30.63
N PRO A 82 -15.81 45.92 -29.99
CA PRO A 82 -15.47 45.59 -28.62
C PRO A 82 -16.67 45.79 -27.69
N GLY A 83 -17.02 44.75 -26.91
CA GLY A 83 -18.21 44.75 -26.05
C GLY A 83 -19.44 44.07 -26.65
N ASP A 84 -19.44 43.76 -27.94
CA ASP A 84 -20.51 42.97 -28.56
C ASP A 84 -20.45 41.50 -28.13
N VAL A 85 -21.62 40.86 -28.05
CA VAL A 85 -21.75 39.44 -27.74
C VAL A 85 -21.67 38.63 -29.04
N ALA A 86 -20.59 37.87 -29.21
CA ALA A 86 -20.39 36.99 -30.36
C ALA A 86 -21.18 35.67 -30.26
N LEU A 87 -21.15 35.06 -29.08
CA LEU A 87 -21.82 33.79 -28.78
C LEU A 87 -22.69 33.95 -27.52
N ARG A 88 -23.89 33.37 -27.56
CA ARG A 88 -24.81 33.23 -26.41
C ARG A 88 -25.41 31.83 -26.40
N ILE A 89 -25.06 31.01 -25.42
CA ILE A 89 -25.60 29.65 -25.28
C ILE A 89 -26.34 29.53 -23.95
N PRO A 90 -27.67 29.30 -23.96
CA PRO A 90 -28.46 29.07 -22.76
C PRO A 90 -27.96 27.89 -21.92
N GLU A 91 -28.13 27.96 -20.59
CA GLU A 91 -27.70 26.92 -19.65
C GLU A 91 -28.26 25.52 -19.98
N HIS A 92 -29.48 25.42 -20.52
CA HIS A 92 -30.08 24.14 -20.93
C HIS A 92 -29.49 23.55 -22.21
N MET A 93 -28.55 24.23 -22.86
CA MET A 93 -27.79 23.72 -24.01
C MET A 93 -26.30 23.54 -23.70
N ILE A 94 -25.93 23.47 -22.41
CA ILE A 94 -24.56 23.25 -21.96
C ILE A 94 -24.50 21.95 -21.15
N ILE A 95 -23.39 21.19 -21.27
CA ILE A 95 -23.13 20.02 -20.43
C ILE A 95 -22.20 20.42 -19.28
N THR A 96 -22.71 20.33 -18.06
CA THR A 96 -21.99 20.53 -16.79
C THR A 96 -22.27 19.35 -15.85
N LEU A 97 -21.48 19.18 -14.79
CA LEU A 97 -21.74 18.10 -13.83
C LEU A 97 -23.07 18.25 -13.11
N ASP A 98 -23.49 19.49 -12.84
CA ASP A 98 -24.81 19.78 -12.27
C ASP A 98 -25.95 19.18 -13.10
N ARG A 99 -25.81 19.22 -14.43
CA ARG A 99 -26.76 18.59 -15.35
C ARG A 99 -26.63 17.08 -15.41
N VAL A 100 -25.40 16.57 -15.35
CA VAL A 100 -25.11 15.14 -15.45
C VAL A 100 -25.65 14.37 -14.24
N PHE A 101 -25.54 14.95 -13.03
CA PHE A 101 -25.97 14.31 -11.80
C PHE A 101 -27.37 14.76 -11.33
N GLU A 102 -27.88 15.90 -11.80
CA GLU A 102 -29.13 16.53 -11.35
C GLU A 102 -29.20 16.81 -9.83
N ASP A 103 -28.07 16.61 -9.12
CA ASP A 103 -27.86 16.88 -7.69
C ASP A 103 -26.43 17.42 -7.50
N SER A 104 -26.36 18.72 -7.21
CA SER A 104 -25.11 19.44 -6.95
C SER A 104 -24.30 18.88 -5.77
N ALA A 105 -24.95 18.29 -4.75
CA ALA A 105 -24.27 17.74 -3.59
C ALA A 105 -23.59 16.40 -3.92
N MET A 106 -24.21 15.57 -4.77
CA MET A 106 -23.58 14.35 -5.28
C MET A 106 -22.41 14.67 -6.20
N ALA A 107 -22.55 15.67 -7.07
CA ALA A 107 -21.47 16.13 -7.95
C ALA A 107 -20.23 16.57 -7.15
N GLU A 108 -20.43 17.35 -6.07
CA GLU A 108 -19.33 17.79 -5.20
C GLU A 108 -18.74 16.64 -4.38
N LEU A 109 -19.57 15.76 -3.82
CA LEU A 109 -19.11 14.62 -3.00
C LEU A 109 -18.23 13.65 -3.80
N LEU A 110 -18.58 13.36 -5.05
CA LEU A 110 -17.85 12.45 -5.92
C LEU A 110 -16.51 13.03 -6.41
N THR A 111 -16.49 14.34 -6.63
CA THR A 111 -15.32 15.06 -7.19
C THR A 111 -14.30 15.51 -6.15
N THR A 112 -14.66 15.42 -4.86
CA THR A 112 -13.78 15.82 -3.74
C THR A 112 -12.80 14.71 -3.31
N ASN A 113 -13.03 13.44 -3.66
CA ASN A 113 -12.30 12.33 -3.02
C ASN A 113 -11.84 11.17 -3.92
N LYS A 114 -12.44 10.94 -5.10
CA LYS A 114 -12.13 9.74 -5.93
C LYS A 114 -12.02 9.95 -7.44
N LEU A 115 -12.90 10.72 -8.06
CA LEU A 115 -12.88 10.97 -9.51
C LEU A 115 -12.69 12.45 -9.82
N SER A 116 -12.04 12.77 -10.93
CA SER A 116 -11.97 14.15 -11.42
C SER A 116 -13.29 14.57 -12.09
N GLU A 117 -13.57 15.87 -12.06
CA GLU A 117 -14.72 16.45 -12.78
C GLU A 117 -14.70 16.10 -14.28
N LEU A 118 -13.50 16.01 -14.85
CA LEU A 118 -13.29 15.64 -16.26
C LEU A 118 -13.60 14.17 -16.53
N ALA A 119 -13.26 13.25 -15.61
CA ALA A 119 -13.60 11.83 -15.76
C ALA A 119 -15.12 11.59 -15.79
N CYS A 120 -15.87 12.30 -14.94
CA CYS A 120 -17.33 12.21 -14.92
C CYS A 120 -17.96 12.73 -16.23
N LEU A 121 -17.51 13.89 -16.73
CA LEU A 121 -17.94 14.43 -18.03
C LEU A 121 -17.58 13.51 -19.19
N THR A 122 -16.38 12.91 -19.14
CA THR A 122 -15.91 11.93 -20.13
C THR A 122 -16.83 10.73 -20.19
N LEU A 123 -17.14 10.12 -19.05
CA LEU A 123 -18.02 8.97 -18.99
C LEU A 123 -19.43 9.31 -19.52
N TYR A 124 -19.99 10.45 -19.10
CA TYR A 124 -21.29 10.91 -19.60
C TYR A 124 -21.32 11.06 -21.13
N LEU A 125 -20.30 11.71 -21.70
CA LEU A 125 -20.20 11.90 -23.15
C LEU A 125 -20.11 10.57 -23.91
N MET A 126 -19.44 9.56 -23.34
CA MET A 126 -19.32 8.23 -23.94
C MET A 126 -20.66 7.48 -23.98
N TYR A 127 -21.49 7.61 -22.94
CA TYR A 127 -22.84 7.05 -22.92
C TYR A 127 -23.78 7.75 -23.93
N GLU A 128 -23.75 9.08 -24.00
CA GLU A 128 -24.50 9.84 -25.00
C GLU A 128 -24.07 9.46 -26.43
N LYS A 129 -22.77 9.24 -26.66
CA LYS A 129 -22.24 8.75 -27.93
C LYS A 129 -22.73 7.34 -28.28
N LYS A 130 -22.84 6.45 -27.30
CA LYS A 130 -23.39 5.09 -27.48
C LYS A 130 -24.85 5.10 -27.92
N ASN A 131 -25.64 6.06 -27.45
CA ASN A 131 -27.06 6.24 -27.83
C ASN A 131 -27.25 6.72 -29.28
N GLY A 132 -26.20 7.21 -29.94
CA GLY A 132 -26.25 7.65 -31.34
C GLY A 132 -27.35 8.69 -31.56
N ARG A 133 -28.18 8.50 -32.59
CA ARG A 133 -29.24 9.45 -32.99
C ARG A 133 -30.36 9.64 -31.97
N GLN A 134 -30.41 8.83 -30.91
CA GLN A 134 -31.37 9.00 -29.82
C GLN A 134 -30.90 10.01 -28.78
N SER A 135 -29.61 10.37 -28.77
CA SER A 135 -29.06 11.42 -27.92
C SER A 135 -29.47 12.81 -28.42
N VAL A 136 -29.89 13.67 -27.49
CA VAL A 136 -30.12 15.10 -27.76
C VAL A 136 -28.82 15.76 -28.25
N TRP A 137 -27.66 15.27 -27.80
CA TRP A 137 -26.34 15.80 -28.12
C TRP A 137 -25.71 15.23 -29.38
N TYR A 138 -26.44 14.40 -30.14
CA TYR A 138 -25.87 13.67 -31.29
C TYR A 138 -25.17 14.59 -32.30
N GLU A 139 -25.78 15.70 -32.71
CA GLU A 139 -25.16 16.62 -33.69
C GLU A 139 -23.95 17.35 -33.08
N PHE A 140 -23.95 17.66 -31.79
CA PHE A 140 -22.79 18.24 -31.09
C PHE A 140 -21.63 17.24 -30.96
N ILE A 141 -21.88 16.00 -30.55
CA ILE A 141 -20.88 14.93 -30.40
C ILE A 141 -20.25 14.58 -31.75
N LYS A 142 -21.08 14.48 -32.79
CA LYS A 142 -20.64 14.21 -34.16
C LYS A 142 -19.70 15.30 -34.69
N GLU A 143 -19.97 16.56 -34.36
CA GLU A 143 -19.10 17.68 -34.72
C GLU A 143 -17.79 17.66 -33.93
N LEU A 144 -17.84 17.37 -32.61
CA LEU A 144 -16.63 17.18 -31.79
C LEU A 144 -15.71 16.07 -32.30
N ASP A 145 -16.27 14.90 -32.65
CA ASP A 145 -15.53 13.77 -33.20
C ASP A 145 -14.89 14.11 -34.56
N ARG A 146 -15.59 14.88 -35.40
CA ARG A 146 -15.10 15.32 -36.71
C ARG A 146 -13.91 16.27 -36.58
N ILE A 147 -13.98 17.25 -35.68
CA ILE A 147 -12.90 18.23 -35.49
C ILE A 147 -11.62 17.54 -35.01
N GLN A 148 -11.75 16.47 -34.24
CA GLN A 148 -10.61 15.65 -33.81
C GLN A 148 -10.04 14.75 -34.93
N ALA A 149 -10.77 14.59 -36.02
CA ALA A 149 -10.36 13.79 -37.18
C ALA A 149 -9.73 14.61 -38.33
N ARG A 150 -9.70 15.96 -38.29
CA ARG A 150 -9.18 16.83 -39.37
C ARG A 150 -8.33 18.04 -38.89
N GLY A 151 -7.43 18.54 -39.77
CA GLY A 151 -6.80 19.87 -39.68
C GLY A 151 -5.55 20.03 -38.80
N GLN A 152 -5.29 21.27 -38.32
CA GLN A 152 -4.21 21.58 -37.34
C GLN A 152 -4.37 20.84 -36.00
N SER A 153 -5.55 20.27 -35.74
CA SER A 153 -5.86 19.31 -34.66
C SER A 153 -5.51 17.85 -35.00
N GLY A 154 -4.91 17.60 -36.17
CA GLY A 154 -4.38 16.30 -36.57
C GLY A 154 -3.16 15.85 -35.74
N ALA A 155 -2.57 16.78 -34.98
CA ALA A 155 -1.75 16.44 -33.83
C ALA A 155 -2.68 16.16 -32.66
N LYS A 156 -3.22 14.93 -32.58
CA LYS A 156 -3.97 14.46 -31.39
C LYS A 156 -3.22 14.87 -30.13
N SER A 157 -3.92 15.14 -29.02
CA SER A 157 -3.29 15.42 -27.72
C SER A 157 -2.10 14.46 -27.48
N PRO A 158 -0.98 14.91 -26.88
CA PRO A 158 0.13 14.00 -26.55
C PRO A 158 -0.28 12.75 -25.76
N LEU A 159 -1.42 12.79 -25.07
CA LEU A 159 -2.06 11.65 -24.41
C LEU A 159 -2.51 10.52 -25.37
N LEU A 160 -2.59 10.80 -26.67
CA LEU A 160 -3.05 9.90 -27.73
C LEU A 160 -1.96 9.62 -28.77
N TRP A 161 -0.70 9.99 -28.50
CA TRP A 161 0.42 9.62 -29.36
C TRP A 161 0.78 8.16 -29.14
N ASP A 162 1.41 7.54 -30.14
CA ASP A 162 1.78 6.13 -30.07
C ASP A 162 2.96 5.95 -29.09
N ASP A 163 3.08 4.77 -28.50
CA ASP A 163 4.08 4.48 -27.47
C ASP A 163 5.51 4.81 -27.96
N GLY A 164 6.27 5.58 -27.18
CA GLY A 164 7.62 6.03 -27.54
C GLY A 164 7.68 7.31 -28.38
N GLN A 165 6.56 7.82 -28.90
CA GLN A 165 6.55 9.07 -29.69
C GLN A 165 6.76 10.31 -28.82
N VAL A 166 6.21 10.33 -27.60
CA VAL A 166 6.38 11.44 -26.66
C VAL A 166 7.84 11.56 -26.26
N GLU A 167 8.47 10.45 -25.89
CA GLU A 167 9.87 10.37 -25.49
C GLU A 167 10.82 10.74 -26.63
N SER A 168 10.48 10.38 -27.87
CA SER A 168 11.34 10.63 -29.04
C SER A 168 11.18 12.03 -29.63
N LEU A 169 9.95 12.57 -29.70
CA LEU A 169 9.68 13.90 -30.29
C LEU A 169 9.84 15.05 -29.29
N LEU A 170 9.63 14.81 -27.99
CA LEU A 170 9.74 15.84 -26.94
C LEU A 170 10.95 15.61 -26.03
N GLN A 171 11.96 14.87 -26.50
CA GLN A 171 13.16 14.57 -25.74
C GLN A 171 13.81 15.84 -25.16
N GLY A 172 14.03 15.84 -23.84
CA GLY A 172 14.61 16.97 -23.11
C GLY A 172 13.59 17.95 -22.53
N SER A 173 12.35 17.95 -23.02
CA SER A 173 11.26 18.78 -22.48
C SER A 173 10.69 18.18 -21.17
N PRO A 174 10.32 19.01 -20.19
CA PRO A 174 9.54 18.58 -19.01
C PRO A 174 8.20 17.93 -19.37
N MET A 175 7.67 18.21 -20.56
CA MET A 175 6.39 17.69 -21.06
C MET A 175 6.34 16.16 -21.07
N VAL A 176 7.47 15.47 -21.27
CA VAL A 176 7.52 13.99 -21.26
C VAL A 176 7.04 13.43 -19.92
N ALA A 177 7.54 13.98 -18.81
CA ALA A 177 7.16 13.55 -17.47
C ALA A 177 5.70 13.93 -17.15
N GLU A 178 5.25 15.11 -17.58
CA GLU A 178 3.87 15.57 -17.35
C GLU A 178 2.83 14.73 -18.10
N VAL A 179 3.14 14.31 -19.34
CA VAL A 179 2.27 13.41 -20.11
C VAL A 179 2.20 12.04 -19.44
N ALA A 180 3.33 11.49 -19.00
CA ALA A 180 3.37 10.20 -18.29
C ALA A 180 2.56 10.25 -16.97
N GLU A 181 2.73 11.31 -16.16
CA GLU A 181 1.97 11.51 -14.92
C GLU A 181 0.47 11.61 -15.21
N ARG A 182 0.08 12.33 -16.27
CA ARG A 182 -1.32 12.50 -16.64
C ARG A 182 -1.96 11.20 -17.14
N LEU A 183 -1.23 10.41 -17.94
CA LEU A 183 -1.68 9.08 -18.39
C LEU A 183 -1.93 8.15 -17.20
N HIS A 184 -0.98 8.10 -16.25
CA HIS A 184 -1.14 7.31 -15.03
C HIS A 184 -2.33 7.78 -14.18
N GLY A 185 -2.58 9.09 -14.13
CA GLY A 185 -3.77 9.65 -13.48
C GLY A 185 -5.09 9.22 -14.14
N ILE A 186 -5.14 9.21 -15.48
CA ILE A 186 -6.32 8.76 -16.24
C ILE A 186 -6.59 7.27 -16.02
N GLU A 187 -5.55 6.43 -16.00
CA GLU A 187 -5.66 5.00 -15.69
C GLU A 187 -6.24 4.77 -14.29
N ARG A 188 -5.70 5.48 -13.28
CA ARG A 188 -6.22 5.39 -11.91
C ARG A 188 -7.69 5.84 -11.81
N GLU A 189 -8.06 6.90 -12.51
CA GLU A 189 -9.45 7.38 -12.56
C GLU A 189 -10.37 6.38 -13.26
N TYR A 190 -9.88 5.69 -14.31
CA TYR A 190 -10.61 4.64 -15.01
C TYR A 190 -10.89 3.42 -14.10
N ASP A 191 -9.90 2.97 -13.34
CA ASP A 191 -10.03 1.83 -12.42
C ASP A 191 -11.04 2.09 -11.28
N GLU A 192 -11.24 3.35 -10.90
CA GLU A 192 -12.21 3.74 -9.86
C GLU A 192 -13.64 3.94 -10.39
N LEU A 193 -13.86 3.98 -11.72
CA LEU A 193 -15.17 4.28 -12.32
C LEU A 193 -16.26 3.32 -11.83
N ASP A 194 -15.97 2.02 -11.81
CA ASP A 194 -16.96 1.01 -11.39
C ASP A 194 -17.25 1.10 -9.90
N THR A 195 -16.21 1.32 -9.09
CA THR A 195 -16.37 1.50 -7.64
C THR A 195 -17.30 2.67 -7.35
N VAL A 196 -17.12 3.79 -8.04
CA VAL A 196 -17.99 4.95 -7.89
C VAL A 196 -19.38 4.72 -8.48
N TRP A 197 -19.49 4.04 -9.62
CA TRP A 197 -20.75 3.62 -10.23
C TRP A 197 -21.63 2.82 -9.25
N PHE A 198 -21.02 1.85 -8.55
CA PHE A 198 -21.71 1.03 -7.55
C PHE A 198 -22.09 1.82 -6.30
N MET A 199 -21.21 2.69 -5.79
CA MET A 199 -21.51 3.52 -4.61
C MET A 199 -22.64 4.54 -4.87
N ALA A 200 -22.70 5.10 -6.08
CA ALA A 200 -23.69 6.10 -6.45
C ALA A 200 -25.07 5.51 -6.82
N GLY A 201 -25.23 4.18 -6.86
CA GLY A 201 -26.50 3.53 -7.20
C GLY A 201 -26.92 3.73 -8.67
N SER A 202 -25.93 3.72 -9.57
CA SER A 202 -25.95 4.27 -10.95
C SER A 202 -25.58 5.76 -10.97
N LEU A 203 -24.42 6.08 -11.57
CA LEU A 203 -23.93 7.45 -11.70
C LEU A 203 -24.86 8.33 -12.56
N PHE A 204 -25.66 7.75 -13.45
CA PHE A 204 -26.57 8.49 -14.33
C PHE A 204 -27.98 7.87 -14.34
N LYS A 205 -29.00 8.67 -14.02
CA LYS A 205 -30.41 8.23 -13.98
C LYS A 205 -30.90 7.56 -15.27
N ASN A 206 -30.38 7.95 -16.43
CA ASN A 206 -30.80 7.45 -17.74
C ASN A 206 -30.00 6.24 -18.25
N TYR A 207 -28.96 5.80 -17.54
CA TYR A 207 -28.07 4.73 -17.98
C TYR A 207 -27.89 3.59 -16.94
N PRO A 208 -28.96 2.97 -16.41
CA PRO A 208 -28.86 2.22 -15.15
C PRO A 208 -28.15 0.86 -15.19
N TYR A 209 -27.81 0.34 -16.38
CA TYR A 209 -27.61 -1.11 -16.56
C TYR A 209 -26.24 -1.58 -17.05
N ASP A 210 -25.36 -0.69 -17.55
CA ASP A 210 -24.04 -1.09 -18.05
C ASP A 210 -22.93 -0.56 -17.14
N VAL A 211 -22.08 -1.45 -16.62
CA VAL A 211 -20.90 -1.09 -15.85
C VAL A 211 -19.90 -0.32 -16.75
N PRO A 212 -19.35 0.83 -16.33
CA PRO A 212 -18.49 1.68 -17.15
C PRO A 212 -17.33 0.96 -17.86
N THR A 213 -16.53 0.18 -17.13
CA THR A 213 -15.35 -0.50 -17.69
C THR A 213 -15.72 -1.67 -18.61
N GLU A 214 -16.88 -2.30 -18.40
CA GLU A 214 -17.41 -3.33 -19.30
C GLU A 214 -17.93 -2.71 -20.61
N ALA A 215 -18.52 -1.51 -20.52
CA ALA A 215 -19.09 -0.81 -21.67
C ALA A 215 -18.03 -0.16 -22.56
N PHE A 216 -16.92 0.32 -21.97
CA PHE A 216 -15.92 1.09 -22.68
C PHE A 216 -14.50 0.71 -22.25
N SER A 217 -13.63 0.36 -23.19
CA SER A 217 -12.23 0.09 -22.90
C SER A 217 -11.46 1.35 -22.50
N LEU A 218 -10.36 1.18 -21.75
CA LEU A 218 -9.43 2.25 -21.38
C LEU A 218 -8.99 3.10 -22.59
N ASN A 219 -8.76 2.48 -23.75
CA ASN A 219 -8.38 3.19 -24.96
C ASN A 219 -9.47 4.15 -25.47
N LEU A 220 -10.75 3.73 -25.40
CA LEU A 220 -11.88 4.57 -25.74
C LEU A 220 -12.09 5.67 -24.70
N PHE A 221 -11.92 5.34 -23.42
CA PHE A 221 -11.97 6.31 -22.33
C PHE A 221 -10.89 7.38 -22.48
N ARG A 222 -9.65 7.00 -22.75
CA ARG A 222 -8.53 7.91 -23.00
C ARG A 222 -8.78 8.85 -24.19
N GLN A 223 -9.35 8.33 -25.28
CA GLN A 223 -9.75 9.14 -26.44
C GLN A 223 -10.83 10.16 -26.08
N ALA A 224 -11.89 9.71 -25.41
CA ALA A 224 -12.97 10.58 -24.95
C ALA A 224 -12.49 11.60 -23.91
N PHE A 225 -11.54 11.22 -23.05
CA PHE A 225 -10.97 12.11 -22.04
C PHE A 225 -10.17 13.23 -22.68
N ALA A 226 -9.30 12.90 -23.64
CA ALA A 226 -8.57 13.90 -24.41
C ALA A 226 -9.52 14.82 -25.20
N ALA A 227 -10.62 14.26 -25.72
CA ALA A 227 -11.67 15.01 -26.40
C ALA A 227 -12.37 16.03 -25.51
N VAL A 228 -12.81 15.59 -24.32
CA VAL A 228 -13.44 16.45 -23.32
C VAL A 228 -12.44 17.51 -22.85
N GLN A 229 -11.22 17.12 -22.51
CA GLN A 229 -10.19 18.05 -22.02
C GLN A 229 -9.92 19.19 -23.02
N ALA A 230 -9.91 18.90 -24.32
CA ALA A 230 -9.70 19.91 -25.37
C ALA A 230 -10.92 20.82 -25.61
N SER A 231 -12.11 20.41 -25.17
CA SER A 231 -13.38 21.09 -25.46
C SER A 231 -13.98 21.78 -24.24
N VAL A 232 -13.44 21.53 -23.04
CA VAL A 232 -13.96 22.06 -21.78
C VAL A 232 -13.59 23.53 -21.58
N VAL A 233 -14.60 24.31 -21.22
CA VAL A 233 -14.51 25.72 -20.84
C VAL A 233 -14.48 25.85 -19.32
N HIS A 234 -13.58 26.68 -18.82
CA HIS A 234 -13.42 26.95 -17.38
C HIS A 234 -14.18 28.21 -16.96
N LEU A 235 -15.42 28.03 -16.51
CA LEU A 235 -16.29 29.13 -16.10
C LEU A 235 -15.85 29.69 -14.74
N GLN A 236 -15.75 31.01 -14.65
CA GLN A 236 -15.35 31.72 -13.42
C GLN A 236 -16.58 32.15 -12.62
N GLY A 237 -16.45 32.19 -11.29
CA GLY A 237 -17.52 32.69 -10.41
C GLY A 237 -18.75 31.80 -10.31
N VAL A 238 -18.61 30.52 -10.67
CA VAL A 238 -19.66 29.50 -10.58
C VAL A 238 -19.28 28.40 -9.57
N PRO A 239 -20.26 27.65 -9.02
CA PRO A 239 -19.99 26.48 -8.17
C PRO A 239 -19.13 25.43 -8.87
N LEU A 240 -18.48 24.54 -8.11
CA LEU A 240 -17.61 23.48 -8.66
C LEU A 240 -18.36 22.63 -9.71
N SER A 241 -19.61 22.24 -9.42
CA SER A 241 -20.46 21.46 -10.34
C SER A 241 -20.71 22.10 -11.73
N LYS A 242 -20.47 23.41 -11.89
CA LYS A 242 -20.63 24.16 -13.16
C LYS A 242 -19.32 24.68 -13.72
N ARG A 243 -18.19 24.46 -13.02
CA ARG A 243 -16.89 25.04 -13.33
C ARG A 243 -16.33 24.57 -14.68
N PHE A 244 -16.51 23.30 -15.00
CA PHE A 244 -16.17 22.73 -16.29
C PHE A 244 -17.43 22.50 -17.13
N ALA A 245 -17.45 23.12 -18.30
CA ALA A 245 -18.60 23.12 -19.19
C ALA A 245 -18.21 22.74 -20.62
N LEU A 246 -18.97 21.85 -21.26
CA LEU A 246 -18.92 21.67 -22.71
C LEU A 246 -20.00 22.57 -23.33
N VAL A 247 -19.56 23.56 -24.09
CA VAL A 247 -20.41 24.59 -24.68
C VAL A 247 -20.45 24.37 -26.19
N PRO A 248 -21.63 24.14 -26.79
CA PRO A 248 -21.79 24.15 -28.25
C PRO A 248 -21.23 25.44 -28.86
N LEU A 249 -20.50 25.33 -29.98
CA LEU A 249 -19.76 26.45 -30.61
C LEU A 249 -18.59 27.01 -29.78
N GLY A 250 -18.27 26.41 -28.63
CA GLY A 250 -17.05 26.69 -27.85
C GLY A 250 -15.80 26.01 -28.43
N PRO A 251 -14.71 25.88 -27.65
CA PRO A 251 -13.56 25.07 -28.06
C PRO A 251 -13.99 23.64 -28.42
N PRO A 252 -13.43 23.01 -29.46
CA PRO A 252 -12.31 23.47 -30.28
C PRO A 252 -12.67 24.33 -31.51
N LEU A 253 -13.94 24.74 -31.71
CA LEU A 253 -14.37 25.54 -32.88
C LEU A 253 -13.87 27.00 -32.82
N LEU A 254 -13.62 27.51 -31.62
CA LEU A 254 -13.04 28.83 -31.40
C LEU A 254 -11.53 28.82 -31.64
N SER A 255 -11.03 29.85 -32.34
CA SER A 255 -9.58 30.05 -32.45
C SER A 255 -8.98 30.51 -31.12
N TYR A 256 -7.70 30.24 -30.91
CA TYR A 256 -7.00 30.61 -29.68
C TYR A 256 -5.88 31.62 -29.94
N SER A 257 -5.74 32.60 -29.04
CA SER A 257 -4.61 33.53 -28.98
C SER A 257 -4.36 33.95 -27.54
N SER A 258 -3.12 33.87 -27.07
CA SER A 258 -2.75 34.27 -25.70
C SER A 258 -2.71 35.78 -25.48
N THR A 259 -2.86 36.57 -26.56
CA THR A 259 -2.89 38.05 -26.53
C THR A 259 -4.31 38.62 -26.51
N CYS A 260 -5.32 37.80 -26.77
CA CYS A 260 -6.73 38.14 -26.65
C CYS A 260 -7.18 38.09 -25.18
N LYS A 261 -8.23 38.83 -24.85
CA LYS A 261 -8.87 38.90 -23.52
C LYS A 261 -10.34 38.46 -23.53
N ALA A 262 -10.91 38.16 -24.69
CA ALA A 262 -12.26 37.62 -24.80
C ALA A 262 -12.32 36.20 -24.18
N MET A 263 -13.23 35.98 -23.24
CA MET A 263 -13.40 34.70 -22.55
C MET A 263 -14.88 34.33 -22.51
N LEU A 264 -15.18 33.04 -22.59
CA LEU A 264 -16.51 32.52 -22.30
C LEU A 264 -16.79 32.68 -20.80
N LYS A 265 -17.86 33.40 -20.47
CA LYS A 265 -18.28 33.67 -19.09
C LYS A 265 -19.74 33.28 -18.91
N TYR A 266 -20.07 32.82 -17.72
CA TYR A 266 -21.45 32.54 -17.34
C TYR A 266 -22.13 33.82 -16.82
N ASP A 267 -23.25 34.20 -17.42
CA ASP A 267 -24.13 35.24 -16.90
C ASP A 267 -25.23 34.60 -16.06
N ALA A 268 -25.15 34.79 -14.73
CA ALA A 268 -26.13 34.24 -13.80
C ALA A 268 -27.53 34.88 -13.93
N LYS A 269 -27.64 36.10 -14.45
CA LYS A 269 -28.94 36.78 -14.62
C LYS A 269 -29.69 36.26 -15.83
N ALA A 270 -28.98 36.11 -16.95
CA ALA A 270 -29.53 35.60 -18.20
C ALA A 270 -29.52 34.06 -18.28
N ARG A 271 -28.83 33.38 -17.34
CA ARG A 271 -28.65 31.91 -17.30
C ARG A 271 -28.09 31.37 -18.62
N GLU A 272 -27.04 32.00 -19.11
CA GLU A 272 -26.37 31.64 -20.38
C GLU A 272 -24.86 31.86 -20.31
N VAL A 273 -24.11 31.18 -21.17
CA VAL A 273 -22.69 31.43 -21.38
C VAL A 273 -22.52 32.35 -22.59
N GLN A 274 -21.81 33.45 -22.39
CA GLN A 274 -21.57 34.45 -23.42
C GLN A 274 -20.07 34.59 -23.73
N LEU A 275 -19.75 34.82 -25.00
CA LEU A 275 -18.44 35.32 -25.44
C LEU A 275 -18.59 36.78 -25.85
N VAL A 276 -18.07 37.68 -25.03
CA VAL A 276 -17.99 39.12 -25.35
C VAL A 276 -16.66 39.40 -26.02
N VAL A 277 -16.68 40.01 -27.20
CA VAL A 277 -15.45 40.31 -27.95
C VAL A 277 -14.70 41.48 -27.33
N ASP A 278 -13.37 41.40 -27.31
CA ASP A 278 -12.48 42.43 -26.77
C ASP A 278 -11.90 43.37 -27.85
N ARG A 279 -12.09 43.00 -29.12
CA ARG A 279 -11.63 43.74 -30.30
C ARG A 279 -12.66 43.72 -31.42
N ALA A 280 -12.48 44.56 -32.43
CA ALA A 280 -13.32 44.54 -33.61
C ALA A 280 -13.00 43.33 -34.51
N TYR A 281 -14.02 42.76 -35.15
CA TYR A 281 -13.92 41.65 -36.11
C TYR A 281 -14.63 42.00 -37.42
N GLU A 282 -14.00 41.68 -38.55
CA GLU A 282 -14.63 41.77 -39.86
C GLU A 282 -15.46 40.51 -40.18
N PRO A 283 -16.55 40.60 -40.98
CA PRO A 283 -17.30 39.43 -41.42
C PRO A 283 -16.40 38.39 -42.10
N GLY A 284 -16.41 37.16 -41.59
CA GLY A 284 -15.55 36.07 -42.05
C GLY A 284 -14.21 35.93 -41.31
N GLU A 285 -13.87 36.85 -40.41
CA GLU A 285 -12.68 36.74 -39.54
C GLU A 285 -12.90 35.72 -38.41
N ALA A 286 -11.89 34.90 -38.11
CA ALA A 286 -11.93 33.91 -37.04
C ALA A 286 -12.01 34.55 -35.65
N VAL A 287 -13.00 34.13 -34.86
CA VAL A 287 -13.20 34.64 -33.50
C VAL A 287 -12.24 33.94 -32.54
N PHE A 288 -11.55 34.73 -31.72
CA PHE A 288 -10.56 34.23 -30.76
C PHE A 288 -11.15 34.16 -29.36
N ALA A 289 -10.78 33.11 -28.63
CA ALA A 289 -11.08 32.94 -27.21
C ALA A 289 -9.80 32.70 -26.41
N TRP A 290 -9.79 33.26 -25.20
CA TRP A 290 -8.71 33.14 -24.24
C TRP A 290 -9.10 32.20 -23.10
N CYS A 291 -8.20 31.27 -22.77
CA CYS A 291 -8.38 30.24 -21.75
C CYS A 291 -7.60 30.55 -20.46
N GLY A 292 -7.27 31.83 -20.23
CA GLY A 292 -6.49 32.29 -19.08
C GLY A 292 -4.96 32.20 -19.26
N PRO A 293 -4.17 32.66 -18.27
CA PRO A 293 -2.71 32.74 -18.36
C PRO A 293 -2.07 31.36 -18.15
N GLN A 294 -1.82 30.63 -19.24
CA GLN A 294 -1.23 29.29 -19.22
C GLN A 294 0.04 29.21 -20.09
N PRO A 295 1.09 28.47 -19.67
CA PRO A 295 2.26 28.21 -20.50
C PRO A 295 1.94 27.24 -21.65
N ASN A 296 2.74 27.25 -22.70
CA ASN A 296 2.49 26.46 -23.91
C ASN A 296 2.47 24.95 -23.65
N ARG A 297 3.26 24.45 -22.70
CA ARG A 297 3.21 23.03 -22.29
C ARG A 297 1.81 22.61 -21.81
N ARG A 298 1.12 23.48 -21.06
CA ARG A 298 -0.21 23.20 -20.51
C ARG A 298 -1.30 23.42 -21.55
N LEU A 299 -1.13 24.40 -22.45
CA LEU A 299 -1.99 24.57 -23.62
C LEU A 299 -1.91 23.38 -24.57
N LEU A 300 -0.72 22.82 -24.78
CA LEU A 300 -0.52 21.62 -25.58
C LEU A 300 -1.18 20.40 -24.93
N LEU A 301 -0.98 20.22 -23.61
CA LEU A 301 -1.59 19.09 -22.88
C LEU A 301 -3.12 19.16 -22.90
N ASN A 302 -3.68 20.33 -22.62
CA ASN A 302 -5.12 20.50 -22.42
C ASN A 302 -5.87 20.68 -23.73
N TYR A 303 -5.38 21.52 -24.63
CA TYR A 303 -6.09 21.98 -25.83
C TYR A 303 -5.42 21.58 -27.14
N SER A 304 -4.25 20.91 -27.09
CA SER A 304 -3.45 20.56 -28.26
C SER A 304 -2.93 21.78 -29.05
N ILE A 305 -2.75 22.92 -28.37
CA ILE A 305 -2.36 24.20 -29.00
C ILE A 305 -1.01 24.68 -28.45
N VAL A 306 -0.17 25.22 -29.35
CA VAL A 306 1.06 25.95 -29.00
C VAL A 306 1.00 27.32 -29.66
N ASP A 307 1.13 28.37 -28.86
CA ASP A 307 1.10 29.76 -29.31
C ASP A 307 2.52 30.37 -29.25
N ASP A 308 3.03 30.71 -30.43
CA ASP A 308 4.37 31.28 -30.61
C ASP A 308 4.54 32.66 -29.96
N ASN A 309 3.45 33.37 -29.65
CA ASN A 309 3.46 34.71 -29.06
C ASN A 309 2.96 34.73 -27.61
N ASN A 310 2.94 33.57 -26.93
CA ASN A 310 2.45 33.47 -25.56
C ASN A 310 3.37 34.22 -24.56
N PRO A 311 2.89 35.30 -23.91
CA PRO A 311 3.69 36.06 -22.93
C PRO A 311 3.75 35.37 -21.55
N TYR A 312 2.91 34.35 -21.31
CA TYR A 312 2.82 33.64 -20.03
C TYR A 312 3.68 32.37 -20.00
N ASP A 313 4.46 32.13 -21.05
CA ASP A 313 5.25 30.91 -21.16
C ASP A 313 6.47 30.91 -20.23
N LYS A 314 6.71 29.76 -19.60
CA LYS A 314 7.68 29.64 -18.51
C LYS A 314 8.22 28.23 -18.32
N LEU A 315 9.48 28.14 -17.92
CA LEU A 315 10.14 26.90 -17.52
C LEU A 315 10.52 26.91 -16.05
N SER A 316 10.29 25.79 -15.39
CA SER A 316 10.62 25.63 -13.97
C SER A 316 12.06 25.17 -13.78
N LEU A 317 12.76 25.78 -12.82
CA LEU A 317 14.10 25.42 -12.36
C LEU A 317 14.03 25.17 -10.85
N THR A 318 14.27 23.92 -10.43
CA THR A 318 14.20 23.52 -9.03
C THR A 318 15.60 23.47 -8.43
N VAL A 319 15.78 24.14 -7.28
CA VAL A 319 17.02 24.11 -6.50
C VAL A 319 16.73 23.48 -5.15
N THR A 320 17.52 22.48 -4.77
CA THR A 320 17.36 21.75 -3.52
C THR A 320 18.56 21.99 -2.61
N LEU A 321 18.29 22.37 -1.36
CA LEU A 321 19.29 22.41 -0.31
C LEU A 321 19.41 20.99 0.29
N PRO A 322 20.58 20.33 0.21
CA PRO A 322 20.72 18.95 0.68
C PRO A 322 20.71 18.87 2.21
N ASN A 323 20.03 17.86 2.74
CA ASN A 323 19.88 17.65 4.19
C ASN A 323 21.22 17.31 4.89
N VAL A 324 22.25 16.94 4.13
CA VAL A 324 23.61 16.66 4.61
C VAL A 324 24.47 17.91 4.80
N ASP A 325 23.96 19.10 4.41
CA ASP A 325 24.66 20.37 4.63
C ASP A 325 24.85 20.62 6.14
N PRO A 326 26.09 20.80 6.64
CA PRO A 326 26.33 21.05 8.07
C PRO A 326 25.60 22.29 8.64
N LEU A 327 25.23 23.22 7.77
CA LEU A 327 24.50 24.45 8.08
C LEU A 327 23.03 24.38 7.69
N PHE A 328 22.51 23.20 7.32
CA PHE A 328 21.14 22.98 6.83
C PHE A 328 20.07 23.63 7.72
N THR A 329 20.16 23.43 9.04
CA THR A 329 19.18 23.97 9.99
C THR A 329 19.14 25.50 9.98
N VAL A 330 20.32 26.14 9.90
CA VAL A 330 20.44 27.61 9.87
C VAL A 330 19.96 28.17 8.54
N LYS A 331 20.37 27.54 7.43
CA LYS A 331 19.94 27.90 6.07
C LYS A 331 18.44 27.73 5.89
N ARG A 332 17.83 26.66 6.42
CA ARG A 332 16.38 26.42 6.39
C ARG A 332 15.60 27.52 7.11
N ILE A 333 16.04 27.90 8.31
CA ILE A 333 15.39 28.99 9.07
C ILE A 333 15.48 30.31 8.28
N LEU A 334 16.61 30.59 7.64
CA LEU A 334 16.77 31.79 6.81
C LEU A 334 15.87 31.74 5.57
N LEU A 335 15.74 30.60 4.89
CA LEU A 335 14.83 30.44 3.75
C LEU A 335 13.36 30.65 4.17
N GLN A 336 12.96 30.11 5.32
CA GLN A 336 11.61 30.32 5.88
C GLN A 336 11.29 31.79 6.15
N GLN A 337 12.27 32.59 6.60
CA GLN A 337 12.08 34.04 6.81
C GLN A 337 11.71 34.80 5.54
N TYR A 338 12.05 34.27 4.37
CA TYR A 338 11.74 34.86 3.07
C TYR A 338 10.67 34.07 2.30
N ASN A 339 9.89 33.22 3.00
CA ASN A 339 8.86 32.36 2.41
C ASN A 339 9.37 31.43 1.29
N LEU A 340 10.64 30.99 1.37
CA LEU A 340 11.22 30.02 0.46
C LEU A 340 11.33 28.64 1.12
N ALA A 341 11.13 27.59 0.33
CA ALA A 341 11.27 26.20 0.76
C ALA A 341 12.71 25.70 0.58
N THR A 342 13.07 24.60 1.26
CA THR A 342 14.37 23.91 1.07
C THR A 342 14.50 23.24 -0.28
N GLN A 343 13.37 22.95 -0.94
CA GLN A 343 13.28 22.64 -2.36
C GLN A 343 12.45 23.75 -2.99
N GLN A 344 13.12 24.71 -3.62
CA GLN A 344 12.48 25.87 -4.20
C GLN A 344 12.44 25.75 -5.72
N THR A 345 11.25 25.94 -6.30
CA THR A 345 11.08 26.04 -7.75
C THR A 345 11.00 27.50 -8.17
N PHE A 346 11.87 27.90 -9.07
CA PHE A 346 11.91 29.21 -9.71
C PHE A 346 11.37 29.11 -11.14
N GLN A 347 10.72 30.18 -11.64
CA GLN A 347 10.13 30.21 -12.98
C GLN A 347 10.97 31.11 -13.89
N LEU A 348 11.53 30.54 -14.95
CA LEU A 348 12.20 31.26 -16.03
C LEU A 348 11.15 31.69 -17.04
N LEU A 349 10.98 33.00 -17.23
CA LEU A 349 10.05 33.59 -18.18
C LEU A 349 10.74 33.81 -19.53
N ARG A 350 10.00 33.71 -20.63
CA ARG A 350 10.51 33.94 -22.00
C ARG A 350 11.26 35.27 -22.16
N ASP A 351 10.59 36.37 -21.81
CA ASP A 351 11.13 37.73 -21.98
C ASP A 351 11.29 38.47 -20.64
N GLY A 352 11.17 37.77 -19.51
CA GLY A 352 11.26 38.36 -18.16
C GLY A 352 12.66 38.33 -17.55
N PRO A 353 12.94 39.13 -16.50
CA PRO A 353 14.22 39.09 -15.78
C PRO A 353 14.43 37.73 -15.10
N LEU A 354 15.68 37.42 -14.73
CA LEU A 354 15.97 36.26 -13.87
C LEU A 354 15.24 36.43 -12.52
N PRO A 355 14.74 35.35 -11.91
CA PRO A 355 14.06 35.45 -10.62
C PRO A 355 14.97 36.04 -9.55
N GLU A 356 14.51 37.10 -8.88
CA GLU A 356 15.34 37.90 -7.95
C GLU A 356 16.00 37.06 -6.84
N MET A 357 15.30 36.02 -6.37
CA MET A 357 15.77 35.15 -5.29
C MET A 357 16.60 33.95 -5.77
N LEU A 358 16.75 33.73 -7.08
CA LEU A 358 17.48 32.57 -7.62
C LEU A 358 18.97 32.61 -7.25
N LEU A 359 19.63 33.74 -7.49
CA LEU A 359 21.06 33.90 -7.18
C LEU A 359 21.32 33.97 -5.65
N PRO A 360 20.56 34.75 -4.85
CA PRO A 360 20.64 34.69 -3.39
C PRO A 360 20.49 33.26 -2.84
N TYR A 361 19.56 32.47 -3.39
CA TYR A 361 19.38 31.08 -2.98
C TYR A 361 20.61 30.21 -3.30
N LEU A 362 21.18 30.33 -4.51
CA LEU A 362 22.38 29.58 -4.89
C LEU A 362 23.61 30.00 -4.06
N ARG A 363 23.76 31.29 -3.76
CA ARG A 363 24.82 31.81 -2.86
C ARG A 363 24.68 31.21 -1.46
N LEU A 364 23.46 31.12 -0.94
CA LEU A 364 23.18 30.47 0.34
C LEU A 364 23.54 28.98 0.30
N ALA A 365 23.20 28.28 -0.79
CA ALA A 365 23.53 26.87 -0.95
C ALA A 365 25.06 26.64 -0.90
N HIS A 366 25.87 27.48 -1.57
CA HIS A 366 27.33 27.37 -1.59
C HIS A 366 28.05 27.98 -0.38
N CYS A 367 27.36 28.71 0.49
CA CYS A 367 27.98 29.33 1.65
C CYS A 367 28.39 28.28 2.70
N ALA A 368 29.68 28.19 3.02
CA ALA A 368 30.22 27.27 4.03
C ALA A 368 30.61 27.95 5.35
N ASP A 369 30.62 29.29 5.41
CA ASP A 369 31.00 30.06 6.60
C ASP A 369 29.78 30.46 7.45
N ALA A 370 29.67 29.91 8.66
CA ALA A 370 28.65 30.25 9.63
C ALA A 370 28.70 31.73 10.09
N GLY A 371 29.88 32.37 10.05
CA GLY A 371 30.08 33.78 10.38
C GLY A 371 29.56 34.72 9.29
N ALA A 372 29.68 34.35 8.01
CA ALA A 372 29.11 35.07 6.87
C ALA A 372 27.57 35.03 6.88
N LEU A 373 26.97 33.91 7.26
CA LEU A 373 25.51 33.77 7.41
C LEU A 373 24.93 34.70 8.49
N LYS A 374 25.61 34.82 9.64
CA LYS A 374 25.19 35.68 10.75
C LYS A 374 25.28 37.18 10.45
N ARG A 375 26.14 37.57 9.51
CA ARG A 375 26.29 38.97 9.04
C ARG A 375 25.24 39.35 7.98
N GLY A 376 24.39 38.41 7.56
CA GLY A 376 23.30 38.64 6.60
C GLY A 376 23.73 38.77 5.15
N GLY A 377 25.04 38.79 4.83
CA GLY A 377 25.56 39.12 3.50
C GLY A 377 25.30 38.10 2.40
N ALA A 378 25.06 36.82 2.73
CA ALA A 378 24.95 35.75 1.73
C ALA A 378 23.56 35.65 1.06
N PHE A 379 22.52 36.25 1.64
CA PHE A 379 21.13 36.14 1.20
C PHE A 379 20.47 37.50 0.94
N VAL A 380 21.27 38.54 0.70
CA VAL A 380 20.75 39.88 0.34
C VAL A 380 20.35 39.86 -1.14
N PRO A 381 19.13 40.30 -1.50
CA PRO A 381 18.76 40.59 -2.89
C PRO A 381 19.72 41.59 -3.51
N ASP A 382 19.93 41.53 -4.83
CA ASP A 382 20.98 42.30 -5.51
C ASP A 382 20.83 43.84 -5.37
N ALA A 383 21.35 44.40 -4.28
CA ALA A 383 21.48 45.84 -4.10
C ALA A 383 22.79 46.35 -4.74
N PRO A 384 22.78 47.45 -5.51
CA PRO A 384 23.99 48.00 -6.11
C PRO A 384 24.99 48.43 -5.02
N GLY A 385 26.22 47.89 -5.08
CA GLY A 385 27.33 48.22 -4.16
C GLY A 385 27.56 47.23 -3.01
N ALA A 386 26.83 46.11 -2.92
CA ALA A 386 27.08 45.11 -1.89
C ALA A 386 28.39 44.33 -2.13
N GLN A 387 29.29 44.31 -1.14
CA GLN A 387 30.56 43.58 -1.19
C GLN A 387 30.31 42.07 -1.07
N ARG A 388 30.66 41.29 -2.11
CA ARG A 388 30.37 39.85 -2.21
C ARG A 388 31.64 39.02 -2.13
N ASP A 389 31.51 37.80 -1.61
CA ASP A 389 32.58 36.81 -1.65
C ASP A 389 32.71 36.27 -3.09
N GLY A 390 33.81 36.60 -3.76
CA GLY A 390 34.05 36.23 -5.15
C GLY A 390 34.08 34.71 -5.39
N ALA A 391 34.44 33.90 -4.39
CA ALA A 391 34.48 32.45 -4.52
C ALA A 391 33.07 31.83 -4.51
N VAL A 392 32.19 32.31 -3.62
CA VAL A 392 30.79 31.87 -3.54
C VAL A 392 30.00 32.34 -4.76
N GLU A 393 30.26 33.58 -5.21
CA GLU A 393 29.64 34.13 -6.42
C GLU A 393 30.02 33.32 -7.67
N GLY A 394 31.32 33.00 -7.82
CA GLY A 394 31.80 32.17 -8.92
C GLY A 394 31.21 30.76 -8.91
N ALA A 395 31.11 30.11 -7.74
CA ALA A 395 30.52 28.78 -7.63
C ALA A 395 29.01 28.76 -7.95
N ALA A 396 28.27 29.76 -7.48
CA ALA A 396 26.83 29.89 -7.75
C ALA A 396 26.56 30.14 -9.24
N LEU A 397 27.29 31.07 -9.86
CA LEU A 397 27.17 31.38 -11.30
C LEU A 397 27.63 30.19 -12.16
N GLY A 398 28.76 29.57 -11.82
CA GLY A 398 29.29 28.41 -12.53
C GLY A 398 28.33 27.22 -12.51
N GLN A 399 27.72 26.93 -11.36
CA GLN A 399 26.70 25.87 -11.26
C GLN A 399 25.47 26.18 -12.12
N LEU A 400 24.97 27.42 -12.09
CA LEU A 400 23.80 27.82 -12.88
C LEU A 400 24.08 27.76 -14.39
N ILE A 401 25.22 28.27 -14.84
CA ILE A 401 25.65 28.22 -16.25
C ILE A 401 25.79 26.76 -16.71
N ALA A 402 26.48 25.93 -15.91
CA ALA A 402 26.66 24.52 -16.22
C ALA A 402 25.31 23.77 -16.31
N HIS A 403 24.38 24.06 -15.39
CA HIS A 403 23.05 23.46 -15.41
C HIS A 403 22.23 23.88 -16.63
N LEU A 404 22.21 25.17 -16.98
CA LEU A 404 21.48 25.67 -18.16
C LEU A 404 22.06 25.12 -19.47
N ARG A 405 23.39 25.06 -19.61
CA ARG A 405 24.06 24.43 -20.76
C ARG A 405 23.75 22.94 -20.85
N SER A 406 23.84 22.22 -19.72
CA SER A 406 23.51 20.79 -19.66
C SER A 406 22.05 20.54 -20.03
N ARG A 407 21.12 21.38 -19.56
CA ARG A 407 19.70 21.26 -19.88
C ARG A 407 19.41 21.55 -21.36
N LEU A 408 20.05 22.55 -21.95
CA LEU A 408 19.98 22.81 -23.39
C LEU A 408 20.50 21.64 -24.22
N ALA A 409 21.58 20.99 -23.77
CA ALA A 409 22.18 19.83 -24.47
C ALA A 409 21.32 18.55 -24.41
N ARG A 410 20.28 18.49 -23.56
CA ARG A 410 19.35 17.34 -23.51
C ARG A 410 18.32 17.35 -24.63
N TYR A 411 18.10 18.49 -25.27
CA TYR A 411 17.22 18.59 -26.42
C TYR A 411 17.90 17.96 -27.64
N ARG A 412 17.17 17.06 -28.31
CA ARG A 412 17.71 16.31 -29.45
C ARG A 412 18.01 17.20 -30.66
N THR A 413 17.17 18.20 -30.91
CA THR A 413 17.24 19.07 -32.08
C THR A 413 17.79 20.45 -31.72
N THR A 414 18.38 21.15 -32.70
CA THR A 414 18.77 22.57 -32.57
C THR A 414 17.58 23.49 -32.85
N GLU A 415 17.71 24.79 -32.56
CA GLU A 415 16.63 25.77 -32.84
C GLU A 415 16.36 25.87 -34.35
N GLU A 416 17.43 25.82 -35.14
CA GLU A 416 17.40 25.89 -36.61
C GLU A 416 16.74 24.65 -37.22
N GLU A 417 17.00 23.46 -36.65
CA GLU A 417 16.34 22.21 -37.05
C GLU A 417 14.83 22.20 -36.74
N ASP A 418 14.43 22.79 -35.62
CA ASP A 418 13.01 22.95 -35.29
C ASP A 418 12.34 23.93 -36.26
N ASP A 419 12.97 25.06 -36.57
CA ASP A 419 12.46 26.02 -37.56
C ASP A 419 12.34 25.38 -38.95
N ALA A 420 13.30 24.53 -39.35
CA ALA A 420 13.22 23.75 -40.58
C ALA A 420 12.06 22.74 -40.56
N THR A 421 11.84 22.06 -39.43
CA THR A 421 10.73 21.10 -39.26
C THR A 421 9.36 21.81 -39.32
N ILE A 422 9.26 23.01 -38.75
CA ILE A 422 8.05 23.82 -38.79
C ILE A 422 7.73 24.29 -40.21
N ALA A 423 8.75 24.73 -40.96
CA ALA A 423 8.61 25.19 -42.34
C ALA A 423 8.39 24.06 -43.36
N SER A 424 8.76 22.82 -43.02
CA SER A 424 8.68 21.68 -43.93
C SER A 424 7.23 21.32 -44.32
N PRO A 425 6.90 21.23 -45.62
CA PRO A 425 5.59 20.75 -46.08
C PRO A 425 5.39 19.24 -45.88
N THR A 426 6.47 18.47 -45.71
CA THR A 426 6.42 17.00 -45.53
C THR A 426 6.30 16.56 -44.07
N ALA A 427 6.58 17.46 -43.10
CA ALA A 427 6.48 17.16 -41.68
C ALA A 427 5.01 17.04 -41.22
N GLY A 428 4.72 15.98 -40.48
CA GLY A 428 3.37 15.72 -39.96
C GLY A 428 2.96 16.70 -38.86
N PRO A 429 1.65 16.85 -38.57
CA PRO A 429 1.15 17.78 -37.55
C PRO A 429 1.80 17.59 -36.16
N ARG A 430 1.98 16.34 -35.70
CA ARG A 430 2.60 16.01 -34.40
C ARG A 430 4.04 16.54 -34.31
N GLN A 431 4.83 16.34 -35.36
CA GLN A 431 6.22 16.79 -35.45
C GLN A 431 6.31 18.32 -35.42
N LYS A 432 5.42 19.01 -36.15
CA LYS A 432 5.38 20.48 -36.18
C LYS A 432 5.03 21.07 -34.82
N VAL A 433 4.05 20.50 -34.12
CA VAL A 433 3.63 20.97 -32.79
C VAL A 433 4.71 20.72 -31.74
N ALA A 434 5.36 19.54 -31.77
CA ALA A 434 6.50 19.24 -30.90
C ALA A 434 7.66 20.23 -31.15
N ALA A 435 8.05 20.43 -32.42
CA ALA A 435 9.11 21.37 -32.79
C ALA A 435 8.82 22.81 -32.34
N ARG A 436 7.56 23.28 -32.45
CA ARG A 436 7.16 24.61 -31.94
C ARG A 436 7.38 24.73 -30.44
N LEU A 437 6.96 23.74 -29.65
CA LEU A 437 7.15 23.76 -28.20
C LEU A 437 8.65 23.75 -27.85
N LEU A 438 9.42 22.81 -28.41
CA LEU A 438 10.86 22.68 -28.13
C LEU A 438 11.64 23.95 -28.48
N ARG A 439 11.31 24.58 -29.60
CA ARG A 439 11.89 25.87 -30.00
C ARG A 439 11.67 26.95 -28.94
N ILE A 440 10.44 27.07 -28.42
CA ILE A 440 10.13 28.09 -27.41
C ILE A 440 10.86 27.78 -26.09
N GLU A 441 10.88 26.53 -25.65
CA GLU A 441 11.62 26.13 -24.45
C GLU A 441 13.13 26.41 -24.56
N LYS A 442 13.75 26.08 -25.70
CA LYS A 442 15.15 26.38 -25.98
C LYS A 442 15.43 27.89 -25.95
N ARG A 443 14.53 28.71 -26.52
CA ARG A 443 14.63 30.18 -26.45
C ARG A 443 14.57 30.71 -25.03
N ILE A 444 13.68 30.18 -24.17
CA ILE A 444 13.60 30.55 -22.75
C ILE A 444 14.93 30.23 -22.04
N LEU A 445 15.47 29.03 -22.24
CA LEU A 445 16.73 28.61 -21.62
C LEU A 445 17.94 29.41 -22.12
N ARG A 446 18.00 29.68 -23.42
CA ARG A 446 19.05 30.51 -24.04
C ARG A 446 18.98 31.94 -23.55
N GLY A 447 17.78 32.55 -23.51
CA GLY A 447 17.58 33.89 -22.95
C GLY A 447 17.94 33.99 -21.46
N ALA A 448 17.68 32.94 -20.68
CA ALA A 448 18.14 32.87 -19.29
C ALA A 448 19.67 32.76 -19.20
N LEU A 449 20.30 31.94 -20.04
CA LEU A 449 21.75 31.76 -20.11
C LEU A 449 22.46 33.07 -20.49
N ASP A 450 21.98 33.77 -21.51
CA ASP A 450 22.55 35.04 -21.97
C ASP A 450 22.49 36.11 -20.87
N LYS A 451 21.38 36.18 -20.12
CA LYS A 451 21.23 37.07 -18.96
C LYS A 451 22.21 36.72 -17.84
N VAL A 452 22.45 35.44 -17.57
CA VAL A 452 23.44 35.01 -16.55
C VAL A 452 24.87 35.34 -17.01
N LEU A 453 25.19 35.18 -18.30
CA LEU A 453 26.51 35.48 -18.85
C LEU A 453 26.84 36.98 -18.85
N GLN A 454 25.83 37.84 -18.88
CA GLN A 454 25.99 39.30 -18.76
C GLN A 454 26.28 39.77 -17.32
N LEU A 455 26.21 38.88 -16.31
CA LEU A 455 26.49 39.23 -14.92
C LEU A 455 28.00 39.33 -14.65
N PRO A 456 28.44 40.27 -13.78
CA PRO A 456 29.85 40.44 -13.45
C PRO A 456 30.43 39.17 -12.81
N GLY A 457 31.54 38.65 -13.35
CA GLY A 457 32.21 37.43 -12.88
C GLY A 457 31.76 36.14 -13.58
N ALA A 458 30.77 36.19 -14.47
CA ALA A 458 30.27 35.01 -15.19
C ALA A 458 31.27 34.41 -16.18
N GLU A 459 32.09 35.22 -16.86
CA GLU A 459 33.11 34.73 -17.81
C GLU A 459 34.18 33.88 -17.11
N GLN A 460 34.64 34.31 -15.93
CA GLN A 460 35.61 33.56 -15.11
C GLN A 460 34.99 32.30 -14.49
N ALA A 461 33.70 32.36 -14.12
CA ALA A 461 32.96 31.22 -13.59
C ALA A 461 32.63 30.16 -14.66
N ALA A 462 32.51 30.57 -15.93
CA ALA A 462 32.22 29.69 -17.06
C ALA A 462 33.40 28.77 -17.45
N GLU A 463 34.63 29.13 -17.08
CA GLU A 463 35.85 28.32 -17.27
C GLU A 463 36.14 27.36 -16.10
N TRP A 464 35.39 27.47 -14.99
CA TRP A 464 35.63 26.67 -13.79
C TRP A 464 35.17 25.21 -14.00
N PRO A 465 36.04 24.20 -13.82
CA PRO A 465 35.69 22.83 -14.15
C PRO A 465 34.66 22.25 -13.17
N PRO A 466 33.73 21.39 -13.63
CA PRO A 466 32.82 20.69 -12.74
C PRO A 466 33.63 19.61 -12.00
N ARG A 467 33.93 19.81 -10.71
CA ARG A 467 34.64 18.80 -9.91
C ARG A 467 33.93 18.47 -8.60
N SER A 468 33.35 17.27 -8.60
CA SER A 468 33.70 16.14 -7.73
C SER A 468 34.86 16.33 -6.73
N GLN A 469 34.77 17.25 -5.76
CA GLN A 469 35.66 17.26 -4.57
C GLN A 469 34.95 17.85 -3.34
N LEU A 470 34.11 17.05 -2.68
CA LEU A 470 33.61 17.32 -1.31
C LEU A 470 34.22 16.30 -0.32
N GLY A 471 35.55 16.19 -0.32
CA GLY A 471 36.29 15.25 0.53
C GLY A 471 37.23 15.90 1.57
N THR A 472 37.53 17.20 1.48
CA THR A 472 38.73 17.74 2.16
C THR A 472 38.58 19.12 2.80
N ALA A 473 37.37 19.54 3.17
CA ALA A 473 37.15 20.81 3.88
C ALA A 473 36.94 20.66 5.41
N TYR A 474 36.90 19.44 5.97
CA TYR A 474 36.69 19.24 7.41
C TYR A 474 37.98 19.32 8.25
N LYS A 475 39.16 19.34 7.63
CA LYS A 475 40.46 19.28 8.34
C LYS A 475 41.14 20.63 8.61
N ARG A 476 40.61 21.76 8.11
CA ARG A 476 41.32 23.07 8.20
C ARG A 476 40.72 24.09 9.15
N PHE A 477 39.53 23.88 9.70
CA PHE A 477 38.84 24.87 10.54
C PHE A 477 39.06 24.71 12.07
N LYS A 478 39.92 23.79 12.52
CA LYS A 478 40.15 23.54 13.96
C LYS A 478 41.23 24.44 14.60
N ASN A 479 41.95 25.27 13.84
CA ASN A 479 43.15 25.93 14.37
C ASN A 479 43.13 27.46 14.53
N GLU A 480 42.03 28.16 14.24
CA GLU A 480 42.02 29.63 14.43
C GLU A 480 40.81 30.10 15.23
N GLY A 481 40.85 29.81 16.52
CA GLY A 481 40.06 30.51 17.53
C GLY A 481 40.99 31.18 18.53
N LYS A 482 41.35 32.47 18.31
CA LYS A 482 41.81 33.39 19.37
C LYS A 482 41.95 34.83 18.86
N ASN A 483 40.94 35.65 19.19
CA ASN A 483 40.97 37.06 19.63
C ASN A 483 39.87 37.91 18.98
N PRO A 484 39.02 38.56 19.79
CA PRO A 484 38.43 39.82 19.39
C PRO A 484 38.84 40.94 20.37
N LYS A 485 39.52 41.95 19.84
CA LYS A 485 39.56 43.29 20.44
C LYS A 485 39.37 44.30 19.30
N THR A 486 38.16 44.82 19.15
CA THR A 486 37.93 46.09 18.45
C THR A 486 36.80 46.87 19.13
N THR A 487 37.12 48.13 19.44
CA THR A 487 36.35 49.17 20.14
C THR A 487 35.10 49.65 19.38
N PRO A 488 34.03 50.10 20.06
CA PRO A 488 32.82 50.58 19.39
C PRO A 488 32.91 52.08 19.04
N ARG A 489 32.41 52.44 17.85
CA ARG A 489 32.19 53.84 17.41
C ARG A 489 30.77 54.28 17.85
N ARG A 490 30.65 55.54 18.31
CA ARG A 490 29.41 56.18 18.78
C ARG A 490 28.36 56.28 17.67
N GLU A 491 27.15 55.74 17.91
CA GLU A 491 25.93 55.95 17.10
C GLU A 491 24.92 56.84 17.86
N THR A 492 24.14 57.62 17.11
CA THR A 492 23.25 58.70 17.56
C THR A 492 21.90 58.24 18.12
N GLY A 493 21.27 59.09 18.96
CA GLY A 493 20.16 58.75 19.87
C GLY A 493 18.85 58.21 19.26
N LEU A 494 18.59 58.39 17.96
CA LEU A 494 17.39 57.82 17.31
C LEU A 494 17.52 56.32 17.01
N GLY A 495 18.75 55.83 16.79
CA GLY A 495 19.02 54.39 16.64
C GLY A 495 18.87 53.63 17.96
N LEU A 496 19.17 54.29 19.07
CA LEU A 496 19.06 53.74 20.43
C LEU A 496 17.60 53.47 20.83
N ALA A 497 16.68 54.39 20.51
CA ALA A 497 15.25 54.22 20.81
C ALA A 497 14.62 53.08 20.01
N ARG A 498 14.93 52.95 18.72
CA ARG A 498 14.43 51.83 17.87
C ARG A 498 15.02 50.49 18.30
N ARG A 499 16.29 50.46 18.69
CA ARG A 499 16.95 49.26 19.19
C ARG A 499 16.39 48.83 20.54
N GLN A 500 16.17 49.77 21.46
CA GLN A 500 15.53 49.49 22.75
C GLN A 500 14.10 48.96 22.60
N LEU A 501 13.29 49.55 21.70
CA LEU A 501 11.94 49.04 21.42
C LEU A 501 11.96 47.62 20.82
N ARG A 502 12.91 47.33 19.94
CA ARG A 502 13.05 45.99 19.32
C ARG A 502 13.63 44.95 20.28
N GLU A 503 14.56 45.35 21.16
CA GLU A 503 15.11 44.52 22.24
C GLU A 503 14.08 44.27 23.36
N TRP A 504 13.13 45.18 23.57
CA TRP A 504 12.04 45.00 24.55
C TRP A 504 10.88 44.16 23.98
N LEU A 505 10.49 44.40 22.72
CA LEU A 505 9.43 43.64 22.04
C LEU A 505 9.88 42.26 21.56
N GLY A 506 11.17 42.07 21.27
CA GLY A 506 11.73 40.80 20.79
C GLY A 506 11.46 39.62 21.74
N PRO A 507 11.86 39.69 23.02
CA PRO A 507 11.58 38.66 24.01
C PRO A 507 10.09 38.40 24.23
N LEU A 508 9.26 39.46 24.23
CA LEU A 508 7.81 39.34 24.35
C LEU A 508 7.19 38.65 23.13
N SER A 509 7.63 39.00 21.92
CA SER A 509 7.17 38.34 20.69
C SER A 509 7.60 36.89 20.64
N TYR A 510 8.82 36.58 21.09
CA TYR A 510 9.32 35.21 21.20
C TYR A 510 8.52 34.40 22.23
N GLN A 511 8.28 34.95 23.41
CA GLN A 511 7.42 34.33 24.43
C GLN A 511 5.99 34.12 23.92
N TYR A 512 5.43 35.10 23.18
CA TYR A 512 4.14 34.98 22.53
C TYR A 512 4.10 33.86 21.49
N PHE A 513 5.09 33.76 20.59
CA PHE A 513 5.17 32.69 19.59
C PHE A 513 5.48 31.33 20.22
N CYS A 514 6.25 31.27 21.31
CA CYS A 514 6.50 30.04 22.05
C CYS A 514 5.29 29.57 22.86
N TRP A 515 4.43 30.49 23.30
CA TRP A 515 3.16 30.15 23.96
C TRP A 515 2.07 29.77 22.94
N ARG A 516 2.07 30.42 21.77
CA ARG A 516 1.14 30.16 20.67
C ARG A 516 1.52 28.91 19.87
N GLN A 517 1.25 27.73 20.44
CA GLN A 517 1.63 26.43 19.85
C GLN A 517 0.48 25.73 19.11
N ASP A 518 -0.77 25.93 19.55
CA ASP A 518 -1.95 25.19 19.07
C ASP A 518 -3.20 26.07 18.99
N SER A 519 -4.25 25.61 18.30
CA SER A 519 -5.55 26.28 18.20
C SER A 519 -6.18 26.61 19.57
N TRP A 520 -5.82 25.86 20.62
CA TRP A 520 -6.23 26.19 22.00
C TRP A 520 -5.66 27.52 22.50
N SER A 521 -4.38 27.80 22.22
CA SER A 521 -3.74 29.07 22.58
C SER A 521 -4.37 30.25 21.82
N ASP A 522 -4.81 30.03 20.57
CA ASP A 522 -5.52 31.03 19.77
C ASP A 522 -6.89 31.36 20.35
N VAL A 523 -7.63 30.34 20.82
CA VAL A 523 -8.91 30.53 21.52
C VAL A 523 -8.72 31.33 22.81
N GLN A 524 -7.69 31.00 23.61
CA GLN A 524 -7.39 31.73 24.85
C GLN A 524 -7.03 33.21 24.58
N LEU A 525 -6.21 33.47 23.56
CA LEU A 525 -5.81 34.81 23.16
C LEU A 525 -7.02 35.63 22.71
N LEU A 526 -7.86 35.07 21.83
CA LEU A 526 -9.03 35.78 21.31
C LEU A 526 -10.08 36.00 22.40
N LEU A 527 -10.28 35.03 23.30
CA LEU A 527 -11.15 35.23 24.46
C LEU A 527 -10.64 36.39 25.32
N ALA A 528 -9.34 36.46 25.58
CA ALA A 528 -8.73 37.57 26.33
C ALA A 528 -8.89 38.92 25.61
N ILE A 529 -8.67 38.98 24.29
CA ILE A 529 -8.87 40.19 23.48
C ILE A 529 -10.33 40.64 23.54
N ASN A 530 -11.28 39.71 23.40
CA ASN A 530 -12.72 40.03 23.43
C ASN A 530 -13.16 40.56 24.80
N VAL A 531 -12.72 39.94 25.89
CA VAL A 531 -12.96 40.44 27.24
C VAL A 531 -12.39 41.85 27.42
N CYS A 532 -11.16 42.11 26.93
CA CYS A 532 -10.56 43.44 26.95
C CYS A 532 -11.36 44.46 26.14
N LEU A 533 -11.81 44.12 24.93
CA LEU A 533 -12.59 45.02 24.07
C LEU A 533 -13.95 45.38 24.69
N VAL A 534 -14.64 44.42 25.31
CA VAL A 534 -15.91 44.66 26.00
C VAL A 534 -15.73 45.59 27.21
N VAL A 535 -14.67 45.37 28.01
CA VAL A 535 -14.35 46.24 29.15
C VAL A 535 -13.95 47.65 28.69
N LEU A 536 -13.13 47.76 27.64
CA LEU A 536 -12.75 49.04 27.03
C LEU A 536 -13.96 49.77 26.43
N GLY A 537 -14.89 49.03 25.82
CA GLY A 537 -16.15 49.58 25.31
C GLY A 537 -17.03 50.13 26.44
N GLY A 538 -17.12 49.43 27.57
CA GLY A 538 -17.82 49.91 28.76
C GLY A 538 -17.20 51.18 29.35
N TRP A 539 -15.86 51.25 29.36
CA TRP A 539 -15.14 52.47 29.76
C TRP A 539 -15.37 53.63 28.78
N ALA A 540 -15.24 53.37 27.47
CA ALA A 540 -15.43 54.38 26.43
C ALA A 540 -16.85 54.95 26.43
N LYS A 541 -17.85 54.10 26.66
CA LYS A 541 -19.24 54.52 26.84
C LYS A 541 -19.38 55.51 28.01
N GLY A 542 -18.86 55.15 29.18
CA GLY A 542 -18.93 56.01 30.38
C GLY A 542 -18.13 57.31 30.30
N ALA A 543 -16.99 57.28 29.60
CA ALA A 543 -16.10 58.43 29.48
C ALA A 543 -16.50 59.41 28.36
N PHE A 544 -17.07 58.91 27.26
CA PHE A 544 -17.30 59.72 26.06
C PHE A 544 -18.77 59.79 25.62
N ILE A 545 -19.57 58.73 25.81
CA ILE A 545 -20.94 58.67 25.31
C ILE A 545 -21.94 59.21 26.34
N ASP A 546 -21.87 58.75 27.59
CA ASP A 546 -22.78 59.17 28.66
C ASP A 546 -22.75 60.71 28.92
N PRO A 547 -21.61 61.42 28.81
CA PRO A 547 -21.56 62.89 28.97
C PRO A 547 -22.15 63.70 27.81
N LEU A 548 -22.33 63.10 26.62
CA LEU A 548 -22.86 63.78 25.42
C LEU A 548 -24.40 63.82 25.41
N GLU A 549 -25.07 62.99 26.20
CA GLU A 549 -26.52 62.99 26.34
C GLU A 549 -26.95 63.92 27.50
N ARG A 550 -27.76 64.95 27.19
CA ARG A 550 -28.25 65.91 28.19
C ARG A 550 -29.13 65.20 29.22
N GLY A 551 -28.54 64.82 30.36
CA GLY A 551 -29.22 64.17 31.49
C GLY A 551 -28.68 62.79 31.90
N GLY A 552 -27.58 62.30 31.29
CA GLY A 552 -27.00 61.01 31.65
C GLY A 552 -26.42 60.98 33.07
N THR A 553 -26.93 60.09 33.94
CA THR A 553 -26.30 59.76 35.22
C THR A 553 -25.03 58.94 34.98
N HIS A 554 -23.91 59.27 35.64
CA HIS A 554 -22.71 58.45 35.62
C HIS A 554 -23.00 57.06 36.22
N ASN A 555 -23.25 56.08 35.36
CA ASN A 555 -23.43 54.68 35.77
C ASN A 555 -22.06 54.05 36.10
N SER A 556 -22.06 53.06 36.98
CA SER A 556 -20.86 52.29 37.31
C SER A 556 -20.27 51.64 36.05
N LEU A 557 -18.94 51.54 35.97
CA LEU A 557 -18.23 50.85 34.88
C LEU A 557 -18.84 49.47 34.60
N TRP A 558 -19.23 48.76 35.65
CA TRP A 558 -19.88 47.44 35.54
C TRP A 558 -21.19 47.48 34.76
N THR A 559 -22.07 48.45 35.06
CA THR A 559 -23.35 48.64 34.36
C THR A 559 -23.12 48.99 32.89
N ASN A 560 -22.13 49.84 32.62
CA ASN A 560 -21.77 50.22 31.26
C ASN A 560 -21.16 49.06 30.46
N THR A 561 -20.31 48.24 31.08
CA THR A 561 -19.78 47.00 30.47
C THR A 561 -20.88 45.98 30.22
N TYR A 562 -21.85 45.82 31.12
CA TYR A 562 -22.99 44.94 30.93
C TYR A 562 -23.87 45.38 29.74
N GLU A 563 -24.21 46.66 29.63
CA GLU A 563 -24.96 47.17 28.48
C GLU A 563 -24.19 47.00 27.16
N VAL A 564 -22.88 47.23 27.15
CA VAL A 564 -22.03 46.97 25.98
C VAL A 564 -22.00 45.49 25.62
N LEU A 565 -21.96 44.60 26.61
CA LEU A 565 -22.00 43.15 26.40
C LEU A 565 -23.35 42.68 25.83
N VAL A 566 -24.47 43.26 26.25
CA VAL A 566 -25.80 42.98 25.68
C VAL A 566 -25.85 43.36 24.20
N VAL A 567 -25.33 44.54 23.84
CA VAL A 567 -25.21 45.00 22.44
C VAL A 567 -24.20 44.17 21.63
N TRP A 568 -23.11 43.74 22.26
CA TRP A 568 -22.06 42.89 21.66
C TRP A 568 -22.62 41.56 21.14
N PHE A 569 -23.62 41.00 21.83
CA PHE A 569 -24.33 39.79 21.40
C PHE A 569 -25.57 40.08 20.55
N GLY A 570 -25.75 41.32 20.10
CA GLY A 570 -26.81 41.71 19.15
C GLY A 570 -28.18 41.97 19.79
N ALA A 571 -28.26 42.06 21.13
CA ALA A 571 -29.49 42.45 21.83
C ALA A 571 -29.51 43.96 22.07
N PHE A 572 -30.60 44.63 21.72
CA PHE A 572 -30.79 46.05 21.99
C PHE A 572 -31.75 46.26 23.18
N PRO A 573 -31.38 47.08 24.18
CA PRO A 573 -32.26 47.42 25.30
C PRO A 573 -33.56 48.13 24.87
N GLU A 574 -34.63 47.95 25.66
CA GLU A 574 -35.92 48.62 25.44
C GLU A 574 -35.79 50.16 25.45
N GLY A 575 -36.39 50.84 24.46
CA GLY A 575 -36.33 52.30 24.32
C GLY A 575 -35.17 52.83 23.46
N ALA A 576 -34.45 51.96 22.75
CA ALA A 576 -33.34 52.34 21.84
C ALA A 576 -33.73 53.31 20.70
N GLU A 577 -35.02 53.41 20.40
CA GLU A 577 -35.58 54.34 19.40
C GLU A 577 -35.38 55.82 19.77
N ASN A 578 -35.22 56.13 21.05
CA ASN A 578 -35.09 57.49 21.58
C ASN A 578 -33.63 57.91 21.85
N TRP A 579 -32.65 57.10 21.48
CA TRP A 579 -31.22 57.36 21.75
C TRP A 579 -30.64 58.42 20.82
N GLY A 580 -29.66 59.19 21.31
CA GLY A 580 -28.95 60.15 20.48
C GLY A 580 -28.16 59.47 19.35
N LEU A 581 -27.96 60.18 18.24
CA LEU A 581 -27.20 59.67 17.07
C LEU A 581 -25.83 59.10 17.44
N ALA A 582 -25.12 59.71 18.40
CA ALA A 582 -23.81 59.24 18.86
C ALA A 582 -23.88 57.85 19.52
N ARG A 583 -24.91 57.59 20.32
CA ARG A 583 -25.13 56.31 21.01
C ARG A 583 -25.59 55.22 20.05
N GLN A 584 -26.42 55.57 19.06
CA GLN A 584 -26.83 54.65 18.00
C GLN A 584 -25.63 54.18 17.16
N ILE A 585 -24.78 55.10 16.69
CA ILE A 585 -23.57 54.76 15.91
C ILE A 585 -22.62 53.89 16.75
N PHE A 586 -22.39 54.25 18.01
CA PHE A 586 -21.55 53.46 18.92
C PHE A 586 -22.11 52.02 19.08
N SER A 587 -23.42 51.87 19.28
CA SER A 587 -24.06 50.56 19.42
C SER A 587 -23.95 49.70 18.16
N LEU A 588 -24.07 50.31 16.97
CA LEU A 588 -23.93 49.61 15.70
C LEU A 588 -22.51 49.10 15.48
N VAL A 589 -21.50 49.92 15.82
CA VAL A 589 -20.09 49.52 15.75
C VAL A 589 -19.80 48.38 16.74
N VAL A 590 -20.27 48.51 17.98
CA VAL A 590 -20.11 47.46 19.01
C VAL A 590 -20.78 46.16 18.58
N ALA A 591 -22.00 46.20 18.03
CA ALA A 591 -22.70 45.01 17.55
C ALA A 591 -21.99 44.38 16.34
N SER A 592 -21.48 45.18 15.39
CA SER A 592 -20.76 44.68 14.22
C SER A 592 -19.44 44.01 14.61
N VAL A 593 -18.67 44.62 15.51
CA VAL A 593 -17.43 44.04 16.05
C VAL A 593 -17.72 42.80 16.88
N GLY A 594 -18.79 42.81 17.69
CA GLY A 594 -19.18 41.67 18.50
C GLY A 594 -19.63 40.46 17.70
N LEU A 595 -20.41 40.67 16.63
CA LEU A 595 -20.81 39.60 15.71
C LEU A 595 -19.61 39.01 14.96
N ALA A 596 -18.70 39.86 14.47
CA ALA A 596 -17.47 39.41 13.79
C ALA A 596 -16.56 38.62 14.74
N ALA A 597 -16.37 39.10 15.97
CA ALA A 597 -15.61 38.41 17.00
C ALA A 597 -16.22 37.04 17.36
N PHE A 598 -17.55 36.97 17.50
CA PHE A 598 -18.27 35.72 17.78
C PHE A 598 -18.09 34.71 16.64
N ALA A 599 -18.21 35.14 15.38
CA ALA A 599 -18.00 34.27 14.22
C ALA A 599 -16.57 33.70 14.16
N ILE A 600 -15.56 34.51 14.47
CA ILE A 600 -14.15 34.07 14.52
C ILE A 600 -13.95 33.03 15.63
N VAL A 601 -14.48 33.28 16.84
CA VAL A 601 -14.37 32.34 17.97
C VAL A 601 -15.09 31.03 17.64
N LEU A 602 -16.29 31.07 17.06
CA LEU A 602 -17.04 29.87 16.66
C LEU A 602 -16.24 29.03 15.66
N SER A 603 -15.67 29.65 14.62
CA SER A 603 -14.85 28.97 13.62
C SER A 603 -13.61 28.30 14.25
N LEU A 604 -12.94 28.96 15.19
CA LEU A 604 -11.79 28.38 15.90
C LEU A 604 -12.18 27.24 16.84
N VAL A 605 -13.32 27.34 17.51
CA VAL A 605 -13.85 26.24 18.33
C VAL A 605 -14.18 25.04 17.46
N GLU A 606 -14.77 25.24 16.28
CA GLU A 606 -14.99 24.17 15.30
C GLU A 606 -13.67 23.53 14.86
N GLN A 607 -12.66 24.32 14.52
CA GLN A 607 -11.32 23.82 14.18
C GLN A 607 -10.68 23.03 15.32
N LEU A 608 -10.81 23.50 16.57
CA LEU A 608 -10.33 22.79 17.76
C LEU A 608 -11.06 21.45 17.93
N VAL A 609 -12.37 21.40 17.74
CA VAL A 609 -13.16 20.17 17.81
C VAL A 609 -12.69 19.18 16.74
N ILE A 610 -12.49 19.64 15.50
CA ILE A 610 -11.96 18.80 14.41
C ILE A 610 -10.55 18.30 14.75
N GLN A 611 -9.68 19.15 15.26
CA GLN A 611 -8.32 18.78 15.66
C GLN A 611 -8.32 17.73 16.78
N VAL A 612 -9.20 17.90 17.79
CA VAL A 612 -9.40 16.92 18.88
C VAL A 612 -9.95 15.61 18.33
N LEU A 613 -10.89 15.66 17.38
CA LEU A 613 -11.44 14.49 16.71
C LEU A 613 -10.33 13.74 15.94
N GLN A 614 -9.52 14.43 15.15
CA GLN A 614 -8.42 13.85 14.39
C GLN A 614 -7.35 13.26 15.31
N ALA A 615 -6.88 14.01 16.31
CA ALA A 615 -5.81 13.56 17.21
C ALA A 615 -6.26 12.43 18.16
N ASN A 616 -7.44 12.53 18.76
CA ASN A 616 -7.88 11.55 19.77
C ASN A 616 -8.71 10.42 19.22
N VAL A 617 -9.63 10.69 18.28
CA VAL A 617 -10.56 9.68 17.77
C VAL A 617 -9.93 8.93 16.60
N GLN A 618 -9.39 9.62 15.60
CA GLN A 618 -8.78 9.00 14.41
C GLN A 618 -7.38 8.45 14.70
N ARG A 619 -6.48 9.23 15.31
CA ARG A 619 -5.11 8.73 15.62
C ARG A 619 -5.05 7.94 16.92
N GLY A 620 -5.68 8.47 17.97
CA GLY A 620 -5.67 7.88 19.31
C GLY A 620 -4.64 8.54 20.23
N SER A 621 -5.03 8.75 21.50
CA SER A 621 -4.20 9.41 22.51
C SER A 621 -3.16 8.47 23.13
N ARG A 622 -2.20 9.03 23.86
CA ARG A 622 -1.15 8.27 24.55
C ARG A 622 -1.71 7.12 25.41
N VAL A 623 -1.11 5.94 25.27
CA VAL A 623 -1.40 4.75 26.04
C VAL A 623 -0.61 4.78 27.35
N TYR A 624 -1.25 4.40 28.44
CA TYR A 624 -0.66 4.35 29.79
C TYR A 624 -0.58 2.93 30.37
N GLU A 625 -0.95 1.93 29.57
CA GLU A 625 -0.89 0.52 29.93
C GLU A 625 0.56 0.09 30.22
N ARG A 626 0.69 -0.91 31.11
CA ARG A 626 1.98 -1.51 31.49
C ARG A 626 1.87 -3.02 31.39
N GLY A 627 2.93 -3.66 30.91
CA GLY A 627 2.96 -5.11 30.74
C GLY A 627 2.00 -5.62 29.67
N HIS A 628 1.52 -4.76 28.78
CA HIS A 628 0.70 -5.13 27.62
C HIS A 628 1.54 -5.81 26.53
N LEU A 629 0.87 -6.51 25.62
CA LEU A 629 1.44 -6.95 24.35
C LEU A 629 1.34 -5.79 23.35
N LEU A 630 2.44 -5.41 22.74
CA LEU A 630 2.47 -4.38 21.69
C LEU A 630 2.67 -5.05 20.33
N VAL A 631 1.82 -4.75 19.35
CA VAL A 631 1.96 -5.18 17.96
C VAL A 631 2.23 -3.95 17.10
N LEU A 632 3.38 -3.94 16.44
CA LEU A 632 3.81 -2.89 15.51
C LEU A 632 3.71 -3.45 14.08
N ALA A 633 2.95 -2.78 13.23
CA ALA A 633 2.78 -3.21 11.84
C ALA A 633 2.61 -2.01 10.91
N TRP A 634 2.85 -2.20 9.61
CA TRP A 634 2.57 -1.19 8.58
C TRP A 634 1.12 -1.29 8.12
N ALA A 635 0.66 -2.51 7.82
CA ALA A 635 -0.68 -2.86 7.35
C ALA A 635 -1.07 -2.24 5.99
N GLU A 636 -0.09 -2.02 5.12
CA GLU A 636 -0.31 -1.51 3.75
C GLU A 636 -0.93 -2.58 2.84
N ALA A 637 -0.48 -3.83 2.94
CA ALA A 637 -1.02 -4.94 2.15
C ALA A 637 -2.13 -5.70 2.89
N GLN A 638 -3.05 -6.34 2.15
CA GLN A 638 -4.07 -7.22 2.75
C GLN A 638 -3.43 -8.39 3.52
N ARG A 639 -2.30 -8.89 3.03
CA ARG A 639 -1.52 -9.96 3.66
C ARG A 639 -1.03 -9.57 5.07
N ASP A 640 -0.57 -8.35 5.26
CA ASP A 640 -0.15 -7.84 6.58
C ASP A 640 -1.32 -7.82 7.57
N GLN A 641 -2.50 -7.41 7.08
CA GLN A 641 -3.71 -7.34 7.89
C GLN A 641 -4.11 -8.73 8.39
N GLU A 642 -4.07 -9.75 7.52
CA GLU A 642 -4.34 -11.13 7.93
C GLU A 642 -3.34 -11.64 8.98
N VAL A 643 -2.05 -11.30 8.85
CA VAL A 643 -1.04 -11.61 9.87
C VAL A 643 -1.41 -10.96 11.20
N ILE A 644 -1.77 -9.67 11.20
CA ILE A 644 -2.20 -8.96 12.41
C ILE A 644 -3.41 -9.65 13.04
N TRP A 645 -4.47 -9.90 12.27
CA TRP A 645 -5.69 -10.55 12.80
C TRP A 645 -5.41 -11.93 13.36
N LYS A 646 -4.53 -12.70 12.73
CA LYS A 646 -4.10 -13.98 13.25
C LYS A 646 -3.32 -13.83 14.55
N ILE A 647 -2.38 -12.88 14.65
CA ILE A 647 -1.65 -12.57 15.89
C ILE A 647 -2.64 -12.25 17.01
N LEU A 648 -3.62 -11.37 16.77
CA LEU A 648 -4.63 -11.01 17.78
C LEU A 648 -5.47 -12.23 18.21
N SER A 649 -5.86 -13.09 17.26
CA SER A 649 -6.61 -14.32 17.56
C SER A 649 -5.80 -15.32 18.40
N GLN A 650 -4.50 -15.46 18.12
CA GLN A 650 -3.61 -16.34 18.86
C GLN A 650 -3.28 -15.76 20.24
N ALA A 651 -3.14 -14.44 20.36
CA ALA A 651 -2.97 -13.76 21.64
C ALA A 651 -4.16 -14.03 22.58
N CYS A 652 -5.40 -13.93 22.08
CA CYS A 652 -6.58 -14.29 22.88
C CYS A 652 -6.52 -15.71 23.43
N LEU A 653 -6.02 -16.66 22.63
CA LEU A 653 -5.91 -18.07 23.01
C LEU A 653 -4.76 -18.33 23.98
N ALA A 654 -3.63 -17.65 23.78
CA ALA A 654 -2.43 -17.78 24.61
C ALA A 654 -2.70 -17.35 26.05
N TRP A 655 -3.37 -16.21 26.26
CA TRP A 655 -3.70 -15.67 27.59
C TRP A 655 -5.12 -16.02 28.08
N ARG A 656 -5.79 -17.00 27.47
CA ARG A 656 -7.20 -17.34 27.83
C ARG A 656 -7.37 -17.76 29.29
N ASN A 657 -6.35 -18.40 29.87
CA ASN A 657 -6.39 -18.90 31.25
C ASN A 657 -6.01 -17.80 32.27
N ASP A 658 -5.36 -16.73 31.81
CA ASP A 658 -4.91 -15.60 32.65
C ASP A 658 -6.02 -14.53 32.81
N GLY A 659 -7.23 -14.79 32.28
CA GLY A 659 -8.31 -13.81 32.21
C GLY A 659 -8.14 -12.78 31.07
N GLY A 660 -7.24 -13.07 30.12
CA GLY A 660 -6.91 -12.21 28.99
C GLY A 660 -5.86 -11.13 29.31
N ARG A 661 -5.41 -10.43 28.27
CA ARG A 661 -4.38 -9.37 28.37
C ARG A 661 -4.78 -8.11 27.61
N VAL A 662 -4.11 -6.99 27.88
CA VAL A 662 -4.23 -5.80 27.02
C VAL A 662 -3.27 -5.97 25.84
N VAL A 663 -3.81 -5.84 24.63
CA VAL A 663 -3.06 -5.85 23.37
C VAL A 663 -3.19 -4.48 22.71
N VAL A 664 -2.06 -3.81 22.51
CA VAL A 664 -1.98 -2.51 21.84
C VAL A 664 -1.47 -2.73 20.43
N VAL A 665 -2.13 -2.15 19.43
CA VAL A 665 -1.73 -2.26 18.01
C VAL A 665 -1.43 -0.86 17.49
N LEU A 666 -0.21 -0.65 16.98
CA LEU A 666 0.19 0.53 16.23
C LEU A 666 0.30 0.18 14.75
N SER A 667 -0.42 0.91 13.90
CA SER A 667 -0.34 0.74 12.45
C SER A 667 -0.52 2.05 11.70
N GLN A 668 -0.06 2.13 10.45
CA GLN A 668 -0.25 3.29 9.60
C GLN A 668 -1.70 3.41 9.06
N ARG A 669 -2.48 2.32 9.13
CA ARG A 669 -3.89 2.29 8.74
C ARG A 669 -4.77 3.11 9.69
N ASP A 670 -5.88 3.65 9.16
CA ASP A 670 -6.87 4.36 9.96
C ASP A 670 -7.41 3.50 11.12
N LYS A 671 -7.41 4.08 12.32
CA LYS A 671 -7.81 3.39 13.56
C LYS A 671 -9.27 2.93 13.52
N LEU A 672 -10.19 3.76 13.01
CA LEU A 672 -11.62 3.45 13.01
C LEU A 672 -11.92 2.30 12.05
N ALA A 673 -11.25 2.28 10.89
CA ALA A 673 -11.30 1.17 9.95
C ALA A 673 -10.79 -0.13 10.59
N MET A 674 -9.63 -0.09 11.27
CA MET A 674 -9.09 -1.26 11.99
C MET A 674 -10.04 -1.77 13.07
N GLU A 675 -10.62 -0.88 13.87
CA GLU A 675 -11.60 -1.26 14.90
C GLU A 675 -12.88 -1.86 14.29
N GLY A 676 -13.36 -1.32 13.18
CA GLY A 676 -14.53 -1.81 12.46
C GLY A 676 -14.33 -3.23 11.92
N ASP A 677 -13.16 -3.51 11.35
CA ASP A 677 -12.80 -4.83 10.85
C ASP A 677 -12.55 -5.81 12.00
N PHE A 678 -11.78 -5.39 13.01
CA PHE A 678 -11.52 -6.19 14.21
C PHE A 678 -12.81 -6.64 14.91
N ARG A 679 -13.82 -5.76 15.05
CA ARG A 679 -15.11 -6.12 15.69
C ARG A 679 -15.85 -7.23 14.93
N ARG A 680 -15.71 -7.29 13.61
CA ARG A 680 -16.31 -8.32 12.76
C ARG A 680 -15.55 -9.64 12.86
N LEU A 681 -14.22 -9.60 12.90
CA LEU A 681 -13.35 -10.78 12.89
C LEU A 681 -13.21 -11.44 14.26
N LEU A 682 -13.14 -10.66 15.34
CA LEU A 682 -12.92 -11.13 16.71
C LEU A 682 -14.05 -10.65 17.63
N PRO A 683 -15.20 -11.36 17.66
CA PRO A 683 -16.32 -11.02 18.53
C PRO A 683 -15.95 -11.19 20.01
N PRO A 684 -16.64 -10.51 20.95
CA PRO A 684 -16.31 -10.54 22.39
C PRO A 684 -16.18 -11.94 22.99
N ALA A 685 -17.00 -12.90 22.55
CA ALA A 685 -16.94 -14.29 23.01
C ALA A 685 -15.61 -15.00 22.70
N ALA A 686 -14.92 -14.59 21.63
CA ALA A 686 -13.63 -15.17 21.22
C ALA A 686 -12.42 -14.46 21.85
N ARG A 687 -12.63 -13.46 22.72
CA ARG A 687 -11.54 -12.65 23.31
C ARG A 687 -11.01 -13.18 24.64
N PHE A 688 -11.77 -14.03 25.34
CA PHE A 688 -11.37 -14.60 26.63
C PHE A 688 -10.86 -13.53 27.63
N GLY A 689 -11.53 -12.37 27.70
CA GLY A 689 -11.14 -11.25 28.56
C GLY A 689 -10.07 -10.30 27.99
N THR A 690 -9.44 -10.65 26.86
CA THR A 690 -8.43 -9.82 26.19
C THR A 690 -9.03 -8.51 25.67
N ARG A 691 -8.35 -7.40 25.96
CA ARG A 691 -8.76 -6.04 25.58
C ARG A 691 -7.82 -5.50 24.50
N PHE A 692 -8.37 -4.78 23.54
CA PHE A 692 -7.62 -4.27 22.39
C PHE A 692 -7.63 -2.75 22.34
N VAL A 693 -6.47 -2.17 22.02
CA VAL A 693 -6.26 -0.73 21.92
C VAL A 693 -5.56 -0.44 20.60
N PHE A 694 -6.25 0.22 19.66
CA PHE A 694 -5.68 0.55 18.35
C PHE A 694 -5.19 1.99 18.29
N ARG A 695 -4.06 2.23 17.62
CA ARG A 695 -3.47 3.54 17.37
C ARG A 695 -2.97 3.65 15.94
N GLN A 696 -3.08 4.85 15.37
CA GLN A 696 -2.52 5.17 14.07
C GLN A 696 -1.16 5.87 14.23
N GLY A 697 -0.15 5.39 13.52
CA GLY A 697 1.19 5.97 13.51
C GLY A 697 2.21 5.05 12.85
N SER A 698 3.44 5.52 12.71
CA SER A 698 4.53 4.76 12.09
C SER A 698 5.46 4.16 13.15
N PRO A 699 5.82 2.87 13.07
CA PRO A 699 6.79 2.27 13.98
C PRO A 699 8.21 2.82 13.79
N LEU A 700 8.47 3.54 12.69
CA LEU A 700 9.76 4.20 12.40
C LEU A 700 9.95 5.51 13.18
N LEU A 701 8.89 6.04 13.80
CA LEU A 701 8.91 7.32 14.51
C LEU A 701 8.98 7.09 16.03
N PRO A 702 10.03 7.59 16.72
CA PRO A 702 10.16 7.43 18.17
C PRO A 702 8.98 7.96 18.99
N ASP A 703 8.33 9.03 18.53
CA ASP A 703 7.19 9.62 19.25
C ASP A 703 5.93 8.75 19.17
N ASP A 704 5.74 8.02 18.07
CA ASP A 704 4.63 7.05 17.94
C ASP A 704 4.88 5.81 18.81
N LEU A 705 6.13 5.37 18.91
CA LEU A 705 6.52 4.30 19.85
C LEU A 705 6.29 4.71 21.31
N ARG A 706 6.55 5.98 21.67
CA ARG A 706 6.22 6.54 22.99
C ARG A 706 4.72 6.70 23.21
N MET A 707 3.96 7.02 22.15
CA MET A 707 2.49 7.11 22.20
C MET A 707 1.87 5.77 22.61
N VAL A 708 2.41 4.64 22.17
CA VAL A 708 1.91 3.30 22.51
C VAL A 708 2.57 2.67 23.74
N ALA A 709 3.33 3.47 24.50
CA ALA A 709 4.07 3.03 25.67
C ALA A 709 4.96 1.80 25.40
N ALA A 710 5.67 1.78 24.27
CA ALA A 710 6.57 0.68 23.90
C ALA A 710 7.59 0.32 25.00
N PRO A 711 8.23 1.29 25.71
CA PRO A 711 9.10 1.01 26.86
C PRO A 711 8.47 0.22 28.02
N ASN A 712 7.13 0.26 28.14
CA ASN A 712 6.40 -0.40 29.22
C ASN A 712 5.77 -1.73 28.80
N ALA A 713 5.91 -2.13 27.53
CA ALA A 713 5.34 -3.38 27.03
C ALA A 713 6.07 -4.59 27.62
N ALA A 714 5.32 -5.66 27.93
CA ALA A 714 5.92 -6.93 28.36
C ALA A 714 6.49 -7.72 27.18
N ALA A 715 5.86 -7.60 26.02
CA ALA A 715 6.36 -8.15 24.77
C ALA A 715 5.96 -7.22 23.62
N THR A 716 6.84 -7.06 22.64
CA THR A 716 6.57 -6.30 21.42
C THR A 716 6.77 -7.21 20.22
N ILE A 717 5.83 -7.22 19.28
CA ILE A 717 5.94 -7.94 18.01
C ILE A 717 6.04 -6.91 16.89
N VAL A 718 7.09 -6.99 16.07
CA VAL A 718 7.25 -6.20 14.84
C VAL A 718 6.94 -7.09 13.66
N VAL A 719 5.88 -6.76 12.93
CA VAL A 719 5.40 -7.50 11.74
C VAL A 719 6.00 -6.86 10.50
N SER A 720 6.75 -7.63 9.71
CA SER A 720 7.43 -7.12 8.49
C SER A 720 6.42 -6.67 7.43
N ASP A 721 6.75 -5.61 6.69
CA ASP A 721 5.93 -5.08 5.60
C ASP A 721 5.98 -6.00 4.36
N SER A 722 4.84 -6.60 3.99
CA SER A 722 4.76 -7.45 2.80
C SER A 722 4.46 -6.70 1.51
N SER A 723 4.21 -5.38 1.56
CA SER A 723 4.02 -4.53 0.37
C SER A 723 5.34 -4.28 -0.38
N ARG A 724 6.48 -4.43 0.31
CA ARG A 724 7.83 -4.14 -0.20
C ARG A 724 8.62 -5.41 -0.53
N GLY A 725 9.73 -5.21 -1.24
CA GLY A 725 10.73 -6.26 -1.45
C GLY A 725 11.32 -6.75 -0.12
N PRO A 726 11.71 -8.03 0.01
CA PRO A 726 12.19 -8.60 1.28
C PRO A 726 13.33 -7.82 1.96
N GLU A 727 14.29 -7.29 1.19
CA GLU A 727 15.44 -6.53 1.73
C GLU A 727 15.03 -5.16 2.28
N GLU A 728 14.14 -4.46 1.59
CA GLU A 728 13.66 -3.15 2.01
C GLU A 728 12.78 -3.27 3.26
N ALA A 729 11.88 -4.25 3.27
CA ALA A 729 11.06 -4.58 4.43
C ALA A 729 11.91 -4.96 5.66
N ASP A 730 12.96 -5.77 5.46
CA ASP A 730 13.88 -6.12 6.54
C ASP A 730 14.70 -4.92 7.01
N ALA A 731 15.13 -4.01 6.13
CA ALA A 731 15.84 -2.80 6.52
C ALA A 731 15.00 -1.88 7.42
N GLU A 732 13.72 -1.70 7.11
CA GLU A 732 12.79 -0.96 7.97
C GLU A 732 12.57 -1.67 9.31
N THR A 733 12.36 -2.98 9.27
CA THR A 733 12.09 -3.80 10.46
C THR A 733 13.30 -3.86 11.40
N VAL A 734 14.51 -3.97 10.85
CA VAL A 734 15.78 -3.87 11.58
C VAL A 734 15.91 -2.51 12.26
N ARG A 735 15.57 -1.41 11.56
CA ARG A 735 15.59 -0.07 12.15
C ARG A 735 14.62 0.06 13.33
N VAL A 736 13.41 -0.52 13.22
CA VAL A 736 12.46 -0.55 14.36
C VAL A 736 13.04 -1.33 15.53
N GLY A 737 13.68 -2.48 15.28
CA GLY A 737 14.37 -3.28 16.31
C GLY A 737 15.44 -2.47 17.05
N VAL A 738 16.30 -1.76 16.32
CA VAL A 738 17.34 -0.88 16.90
C VAL A 738 16.72 0.26 17.71
N LEU A 739 15.69 0.93 17.17
CA LEU A 739 15.01 2.02 17.88
C LEU A 739 14.37 1.56 19.19
N LEU A 740 13.76 0.37 19.21
CA LEU A 740 13.16 -0.19 20.43
C LEU A 740 14.21 -0.58 21.46
N ASP A 741 15.37 -1.06 21.02
CA ASP A 741 16.50 -1.34 21.91
C ASP A 741 17.02 -0.02 22.52
N GLU A 742 17.25 1.02 21.70
CA GLU A 742 17.76 2.34 22.12
C GLU A 742 16.78 3.14 22.99
N LEU A 743 15.47 3.05 22.74
CA LEU A 743 14.44 3.81 23.46
C LEU A 743 14.42 3.51 24.96
N ASP A 744 14.92 2.35 25.37
CA ASP A 744 15.04 1.93 26.76
C ASP A 744 16.40 2.24 27.40
N PHE A 745 17.35 2.83 26.66
CA PHE A 745 18.64 3.32 27.17
C PHE A 745 18.68 4.86 27.32
N PRO A 746 18.12 5.46 28.39
CA PRO A 746 18.40 6.85 28.71
C PRO A 746 19.80 6.94 29.34
N GLY A 747 20.79 7.35 28.53
CA GLY A 747 22.10 7.90 28.93
C GLY A 747 22.74 7.40 30.23
N PHE A 748 23.76 6.53 30.11
CA PHE A 748 24.75 6.22 31.17
C PHE A 748 24.22 5.70 32.53
N GLY A 749 23.19 4.84 32.50
CA GLY A 749 22.77 4.02 33.65
C GLY A 749 22.83 2.52 33.32
N GLN A 750 23.00 1.67 34.33
CA GLN A 750 22.90 0.21 34.16
C GLN A 750 21.54 -0.15 33.52
N PRO A 751 21.52 -1.08 32.54
CA PRO A 751 20.27 -1.53 31.92
C PRO A 751 19.33 -2.05 33.01
N ASP A 752 18.10 -1.53 33.07
CA ASP A 752 17.07 -2.03 33.99
C ASP A 752 16.67 -3.45 33.56
N PRO A 753 16.99 -4.50 34.33
CA PRO A 753 16.86 -5.89 33.90
C PRO A 753 15.41 -6.40 33.83
N ARG A 754 14.40 -5.52 33.83
CA ARG A 754 12.98 -5.87 34.03
C ARG A 754 12.00 -5.51 32.89
N LYS A 755 12.41 -5.17 31.68
CA LYS A 755 11.47 -4.61 30.68
C LYS A 755 11.41 -5.37 29.37
N GLY A 756 10.53 -6.39 29.33
CA GLY A 756 9.98 -7.07 28.14
C GLY A 756 10.94 -7.54 27.05
N HIS A 757 10.45 -8.28 26.06
CA HIS A 757 11.24 -8.70 24.90
C HIS A 757 10.60 -8.26 23.59
N VAL A 758 11.41 -8.11 22.54
CA VAL A 758 10.94 -7.62 21.24
C VAL A 758 11.18 -8.71 20.20
N VAL A 759 10.11 -9.25 19.66
CA VAL A 759 10.13 -10.22 18.58
C VAL A 759 10.06 -9.48 17.26
N VAL A 760 11.06 -9.68 16.41
CA VAL A 760 11.21 -8.97 15.14
C VAL A 760 11.07 -9.96 13.99
N GLN A 761 10.00 -9.83 13.20
CA GLN A 761 9.82 -10.65 12.01
C GLN A 761 10.75 -10.20 10.89
N LEU A 762 11.50 -11.13 10.33
CA LEU A 762 12.36 -10.90 9.18
C LEU A 762 11.97 -11.86 8.04
N ARG A 763 12.18 -11.41 6.81
CA ARG A 763 11.91 -12.18 5.59
C ARG A 763 13.17 -12.89 5.09
N THR A 764 14.35 -12.36 5.37
CA THR A 764 15.64 -12.93 4.97
C THR A 764 16.46 -13.41 6.17
N SER A 765 17.28 -14.44 5.94
CA SER A 765 18.18 -14.98 6.96
C SER A 765 19.37 -14.06 7.25
N SER A 766 19.87 -13.30 6.26
CA SER A 766 21.01 -12.38 6.44
C SER A 766 20.70 -11.23 7.42
N ALA A 767 19.45 -10.76 7.45
CA ALA A 767 19.03 -9.72 8.38
C ALA A 767 19.01 -10.21 9.85
N VAL A 768 18.85 -11.52 10.09
CA VAL A 768 18.84 -12.12 11.44
C VAL A 768 20.20 -11.88 12.12
N ASP A 769 21.29 -12.14 11.41
CA ASP A 769 22.64 -11.99 11.95
C ASP A 769 23.00 -10.52 12.17
N LEU A 770 22.57 -9.64 11.26
CA LEU A 770 22.74 -8.20 11.42
C LEU A 770 22.06 -7.67 12.69
N LEU A 771 20.82 -8.11 12.95
CA LEU A 771 20.07 -7.68 14.13
C LEU A 771 20.67 -8.24 15.42
N ARG A 772 21.12 -9.51 15.42
CA ARG A 772 21.84 -10.12 16.55
C ARG A 772 23.15 -9.42 16.87
N TYR A 773 23.84 -8.89 15.85
CA TYR A 773 25.06 -8.11 16.03
C TYR A 773 24.78 -6.70 16.57
N ALA A 774 23.73 -6.04 16.08
CA ALA A 774 23.46 -4.64 16.38
C ALA A 774 22.70 -4.41 17.70
N CYS A 775 21.88 -5.38 18.15
CA CYS A 775 20.97 -5.20 19.28
C CYS A 775 21.30 -6.12 20.47
N SER A 776 20.75 -5.77 21.64
CA SER A 776 20.83 -6.61 22.84
C SER A 776 20.07 -7.94 22.70
N PRO A 777 20.32 -8.96 23.56
CA PRO A 777 19.61 -10.26 23.54
C PRO A 777 18.09 -10.18 23.77
N ARG A 778 17.58 -8.99 24.11
CA ARG A 778 16.15 -8.71 24.22
C ARG A 778 15.44 -8.73 22.86
N ILE A 779 16.15 -8.36 21.80
CA ILE A 779 15.64 -8.38 20.43
C ILE A 779 15.79 -9.80 19.89
N ILE A 780 14.67 -10.41 19.52
CA ILE A 780 14.57 -11.80 19.06
C ILE A 780 14.19 -11.78 17.57
N PRO A 781 15.17 -11.82 16.66
CA PRO A 781 14.90 -11.93 15.23
C PRO A 781 14.38 -13.32 14.87
N ILE A 782 13.31 -13.37 14.08
CA ILE A 782 12.73 -14.61 13.56
C ILE A 782 12.57 -14.50 12.04
N SER A 783 13.28 -15.36 11.30
CA SER A 783 13.06 -15.55 9.87
C SER A 783 11.89 -16.51 9.63
N THR A 784 10.72 -15.98 9.31
CA THR A 784 9.53 -16.81 9.07
C THR A 784 9.59 -17.54 7.73
N SER A 785 10.30 -16.98 6.74
CA SER A 785 10.52 -17.59 5.41
C SER A 785 11.21 -18.95 5.53
N GLN A 786 12.35 -18.97 6.21
CA GLN A 786 13.21 -20.14 6.35
C GLN A 786 12.53 -21.28 7.13
N ILE A 787 11.85 -20.96 8.23
CA ILE A 787 11.13 -21.97 9.01
C ILE A 787 10.00 -22.58 8.18
N ASN A 788 9.30 -21.77 7.39
CA ASN A 788 8.22 -22.26 6.54
C ASN A 788 8.74 -23.13 5.39
N SER A 789 9.85 -22.76 4.74
CA SER A 789 10.43 -23.54 3.64
C SER A 789 10.94 -24.90 4.11
N SER A 790 11.69 -24.96 5.22
CA SER A 790 12.13 -26.23 5.83
C SER A 790 10.95 -27.13 6.22
N ARG A 791 9.87 -26.55 6.78
CA ARG A 791 8.66 -27.31 7.13
C ARG A 791 7.98 -27.92 5.90
N ILE A 792 7.89 -27.17 4.79
CA ILE A 792 7.29 -27.66 3.55
C ILE A 792 8.15 -28.77 2.93
N ALA A 793 9.47 -28.56 2.86
CA ALA A 793 10.40 -29.57 2.36
C ALA A 793 10.30 -30.89 3.13
N ARG A 794 10.25 -30.84 4.47
CA ARG A 794 10.01 -32.02 5.32
C ARG A 794 8.66 -32.68 5.09
N SER A 795 7.63 -31.87 4.80
CA SER A 795 6.29 -32.38 4.51
C SER A 795 6.24 -33.20 3.21
N VAL A 796 7.23 -33.07 2.31
CA VAL A 796 7.35 -33.94 1.13
C VAL A 796 7.65 -35.37 1.53
N ARG A 797 8.52 -35.58 2.54
CA ARG A 797 8.88 -36.91 3.06
C ARG A 797 7.92 -37.41 4.13
N HIS A 798 7.37 -36.50 4.93
CA HIS A 798 6.49 -36.84 6.05
C HIS A 798 5.24 -35.93 6.06
N PRO A 799 4.26 -36.20 5.18
CA PRO A 799 3.07 -35.37 4.97
C PRO A 799 2.28 -35.07 6.25
N ILE A 800 2.10 -36.07 7.11
CA ILE A 800 1.36 -35.94 8.38
C ILE A 800 2.01 -34.95 9.38
N LEU A 801 3.32 -34.72 9.28
CA LEU A 801 4.02 -33.73 10.12
C LEU A 801 3.51 -32.31 9.87
N SER A 802 2.98 -32.01 8.69
CA SER A 802 2.38 -30.70 8.41
C SER A 802 1.18 -30.41 9.33
N THR A 803 0.35 -31.42 9.59
CA THR A 803 -0.82 -31.34 10.50
C THR A 803 -0.37 -31.24 11.94
N ILE A 804 0.62 -32.04 12.35
CA ILE A 804 1.11 -32.06 13.72
C ILE A 804 1.83 -30.75 14.06
N THR A 805 2.72 -30.27 13.20
CA THR A 805 3.41 -28.99 13.38
C THR A 805 2.42 -27.82 13.43
N LYS A 806 1.32 -27.86 12.65
CA LYS A 806 0.25 -26.87 12.72
C LYS A 806 -0.42 -26.82 14.09
N GLU A 807 -0.60 -27.96 14.76
CA GLU A 807 -1.10 -28.01 16.13
C GLU A 807 -0.06 -27.53 17.15
N LEU A 808 1.22 -27.87 16.97
CA LEU A 808 2.29 -27.51 17.92
C LEU A 808 2.57 -26.01 18.02
N PHE A 809 2.39 -25.25 16.94
CA PHE A 809 2.61 -23.80 16.95
C PHE A 809 1.34 -22.99 17.28
N ASN A 810 0.17 -23.63 17.31
CA ASN A 810 -1.10 -22.94 17.44
C ASN A 810 -1.65 -23.07 18.85
N PHE A 811 -1.97 -21.94 19.50
CA PHE A 811 -2.52 -21.89 20.87
C PHE A 811 -3.93 -22.49 21.01
N ARG A 812 -4.53 -22.97 19.91
CA ARG A 812 -5.70 -23.86 19.99
C ARG A 812 -5.35 -25.21 20.58
N SER A 813 -4.18 -25.75 20.23
CA SER A 813 -3.66 -26.96 20.86
C SER A 813 -3.45 -26.69 22.34
N ARG A 814 -3.85 -27.64 23.16
CA ARG A 814 -3.63 -27.56 24.61
C ARG A 814 -2.14 -27.67 24.91
N ALA A 815 -1.42 -28.54 24.21
CA ALA A 815 -0.01 -28.84 24.43
C ALA A 815 0.90 -27.80 23.75
N GLN A 816 1.67 -27.06 24.55
CA GLN A 816 2.63 -26.06 24.08
C GLN A 816 4.03 -26.34 24.64
N GLY A 817 5.07 -25.93 23.91
CA GLY A 817 6.47 -26.12 24.31
C GLY A 817 6.95 -25.01 25.26
N TYR A 818 7.68 -25.40 26.30
CA TYR A 818 8.25 -24.52 27.32
C TYR A 818 9.66 -24.96 27.68
N LEU A 819 10.46 -24.03 28.18
CA LEU A 819 11.73 -24.32 28.85
C LEU A 819 11.60 -24.04 30.34
N ALA A 820 11.77 -25.07 31.19
CA ALA A 820 11.59 -24.95 32.63
C ALA A 820 12.75 -25.57 33.41
N LEU A 821 13.19 -24.88 34.47
CA LEU A 821 14.29 -25.32 35.33
C LEU A 821 13.74 -26.08 36.54
N PHE A 822 14.24 -27.30 36.78
CA PHE A 822 13.86 -28.12 37.93
C PHE A 822 15.11 -28.55 38.72
N PRO A 823 15.57 -27.73 39.69
CA PRO A 823 16.78 -28.04 40.47
C PRO A 823 16.70 -29.39 41.22
N GLU A 824 15.49 -29.79 41.62
CA GLU A 824 15.20 -31.06 42.30
C GLU A 824 15.39 -32.32 41.44
N LEU A 825 15.54 -32.17 40.12
CA LEU A 825 15.81 -33.28 39.19
C LEU A 825 17.30 -33.46 38.88
N GLN A 826 18.17 -32.62 39.46
CA GLN A 826 19.62 -32.69 39.24
C GLN A 826 20.17 -34.07 39.64
N GLY A 827 21.03 -34.63 38.79
CA GLY A 827 21.68 -35.93 39.01
C GLY A 827 20.85 -37.15 38.59
N LEU A 828 19.54 -36.99 38.34
CA LEU A 828 18.71 -38.02 37.73
C LEU A 828 19.00 -38.16 36.22
N THR A 829 18.64 -39.30 35.65
CA THR A 829 18.79 -39.54 34.21
C THR A 829 17.59 -38.99 33.44
N PHE A 830 17.77 -38.70 32.15
CA PHE A 830 16.69 -38.21 31.29
C PHE A 830 15.51 -39.20 31.22
N GLY A 831 15.79 -40.51 31.21
CA GLY A 831 14.77 -41.56 31.26
C GLY A 831 13.92 -41.55 32.54
N ASP A 832 14.46 -41.09 33.67
CA ASP A 832 13.72 -41.00 34.94
C ASP A 832 12.66 -39.87 34.95
N MET A 833 12.67 -39.01 33.94
CA MET A 833 11.81 -37.81 33.88
C MET A 833 10.38 -38.13 33.44
N PHE A 834 10.21 -39.02 32.46
CA PHE A 834 8.91 -39.36 31.86
C PHE A 834 7.81 -39.70 32.88
N PRO A 835 8.04 -40.60 33.86
CA PRO A 835 7.00 -40.95 34.84
C PRO A 835 6.76 -39.87 35.91
N ARG A 836 7.55 -38.80 35.95
CA ARG A 836 7.41 -37.72 36.96
C ARG A 836 6.48 -36.60 36.50
N PHE A 837 6.15 -36.51 35.22
CA PHE A 837 5.33 -35.43 34.67
C PHE A 837 3.97 -35.94 34.16
N PRO A 838 2.90 -35.91 34.97
CA PRO A 838 1.58 -36.43 34.57
C PRO A 838 0.89 -35.60 33.50
N ASN A 839 1.25 -34.31 33.36
CA ASN A 839 0.62 -33.37 32.44
C ASN A 839 1.57 -32.87 31.35
N ALA A 840 2.79 -33.44 31.24
CA ALA A 840 3.76 -32.96 30.28
C ALA A 840 4.62 -34.07 29.66
N ILE A 841 5.11 -33.82 28.45
CA ILE A 841 6.10 -34.67 27.79
C ILE A 841 7.44 -33.95 27.85
N VAL A 842 8.46 -34.62 28.37
CA VAL A 842 9.83 -34.11 28.35
C VAL A 842 10.45 -34.43 26.99
N LEU A 843 10.87 -33.39 26.27
CA LEU A 843 11.37 -33.47 24.89
C LEU A 843 12.89 -33.45 24.80
N GLY A 844 13.56 -32.85 25.79
CA GLY A 844 14.99 -32.64 25.75
C GLY A 844 15.50 -31.79 26.89
N VAL A 845 16.77 -31.40 26.77
CA VAL A 845 17.50 -30.64 27.79
C VAL A 845 18.16 -29.43 27.12
N SER A 846 18.09 -28.27 27.77
CA SER A 846 18.78 -27.06 27.35
C SER A 846 19.61 -26.52 28.49
N ASN A 847 20.91 -26.36 28.29
CA ASN A 847 21.76 -25.75 29.29
C ASN A 847 21.58 -24.24 29.26
N VAL A 848 21.11 -23.65 30.36
CA VAL A 848 20.74 -22.23 30.41
C VAL A 848 21.97 -21.32 30.24
N ARG A 849 23.17 -21.78 30.65
CA ARG A 849 24.42 -21.01 30.60
C ARG A 849 25.10 -21.07 29.24
N SER A 850 25.23 -22.26 28.65
CA SER A 850 25.85 -22.42 27.34
C SER A 850 24.88 -22.14 26.18
N GLY A 851 23.58 -22.18 26.45
CA GLY A 851 22.53 -22.06 25.43
C GLY A 851 22.37 -23.30 24.55
N HIS A 852 23.20 -24.33 24.76
CA HIS A 852 23.16 -25.57 23.99
C HIS A 852 21.88 -26.35 24.32
N THR A 853 21.06 -26.61 23.31
CA THR A 853 19.80 -27.35 23.44
C THR A 853 19.92 -28.67 22.70
N ARG A 854 19.54 -29.77 23.35
CA ARG A 854 19.52 -31.09 22.76
C ARG A 854 18.12 -31.68 22.91
N ILE A 855 17.47 -31.90 21.77
CA ILE A 855 16.20 -32.63 21.71
C ILE A 855 16.51 -34.13 21.64
N ASN A 856 15.68 -34.96 22.28
CA ASN A 856 15.89 -36.41 22.39
C ASN A 856 17.32 -36.83 22.80
N PRO A 857 17.83 -36.37 23.96
CA PRO A 857 19.08 -36.89 24.47
C PRO A 857 18.95 -38.38 24.85
N PRO A 858 20.06 -39.14 24.89
CA PRO A 858 20.04 -40.53 25.34
C PRO A 858 19.40 -40.66 26.72
N ALA A 859 18.64 -41.74 26.95
CA ALA A 859 17.95 -41.96 28.23
C ALA A 859 18.91 -41.95 29.45
N SER A 860 20.18 -42.33 29.22
CA SER A 860 21.25 -42.36 30.22
C SER A 860 21.87 -41.00 30.56
N LEU A 861 21.55 -39.93 29.81
CA LEU A 861 22.07 -38.59 30.06
C LEU A 861 21.67 -38.12 31.46
N ARG A 862 22.65 -37.71 32.27
CA ARG A 862 22.40 -37.15 33.61
C ARG A 862 22.24 -35.64 33.53
N LEU A 863 21.26 -35.11 34.27
CA LEU A 863 21.02 -33.67 34.38
C LEU A 863 22.07 -32.99 35.26
N GLU A 864 22.72 -31.96 34.73
CA GLU A 864 23.72 -31.15 35.42
C GLU A 864 23.11 -29.88 36.05
N ALA A 865 23.92 -29.17 36.85
CA ALA A 865 23.50 -27.91 37.46
C ALA A 865 23.29 -26.83 36.38
N GLY A 866 22.05 -26.35 36.24
CA GLY A 866 21.69 -25.32 35.26
C GLY A 866 21.11 -25.86 33.94
N ASP A 867 20.87 -27.17 33.86
CA ASP A 867 20.10 -27.78 32.79
C ASP A 867 18.60 -27.56 33.01
N ALA A 868 17.95 -26.94 32.04
CA ALA A 868 16.50 -26.80 31.97
C ALA A 868 15.90 -27.88 31.06
N LEU A 869 14.71 -28.34 31.39
CA LEU A 869 13.98 -29.31 30.57
C LEU A 869 13.17 -28.58 29.50
N VAL A 870 13.25 -29.08 28.28
CA VAL A 870 12.30 -28.76 27.22
C VAL A 870 11.07 -29.63 27.45
N VAL A 871 9.95 -29.02 27.80
CA VAL A 871 8.71 -29.74 28.15
C VAL A 871 7.56 -29.27 27.30
N MET A 872 6.70 -30.21 26.90
CA MET A 872 5.42 -29.92 26.27
C MET A 872 4.31 -30.11 27.28
N ARG A 873 3.61 -29.04 27.66
CA ARG A 873 2.60 -29.04 28.74
C ARG A 873 1.39 -28.18 28.37
N PRO A 874 0.25 -28.31 29.07
CA PRO A 874 -0.91 -27.49 28.78
C PRO A 874 -0.74 -26.03 29.23
N THR A 875 -1.33 -25.10 28.47
CA THR A 875 -1.39 -23.67 28.81
C THR A 875 -2.28 -23.38 30.03
N SER A 876 -3.10 -24.33 30.47
CA SER A 876 -3.97 -24.19 31.65
C SER A 876 -3.22 -24.28 32.97
N LEU A 877 -2.04 -24.89 32.98
CA LEU A 877 -1.21 -24.97 34.17
C LEU A 877 -0.29 -23.75 34.22
N SER A 878 -0.27 -23.05 35.35
CA SER A 878 0.71 -22.00 35.58
C SER A 878 2.10 -22.61 35.82
N GLU A 879 3.17 -21.84 35.63
CA GLU A 879 4.53 -22.30 35.92
C GLU A 879 4.71 -22.64 37.41
N ARG A 880 3.95 -22.00 38.30
CA ARG A 880 3.98 -22.26 39.75
C ARG A 880 3.32 -23.58 40.13
N ASP A 881 2.29 -23.97 39.39
CA ASP A 881 1.50 -25.18 39.63
C ASP A 881 2.06 -26.39 38.85
N PHE A 882 3.08 -26.16 38.01
CA PHE A 882 3.72 -27.19 37.21
C PHE A 882 5.06 -27.60 37.83
N GLY A 883 5.17 -28.87 38.21
CA GLY A 883 6.39 -29.45 38.73
C GLY A 883 6.41 -30.97 38.61
N PRO A 884 7.58 -31.61 38.79
CA PRO A 884 7.69 -33.05 38.80
C PRO A 884 7.05 -33.64 40.06
N LEU A 885 6.56 -34.88 39.94
CA LEU A 885 6.07 -35.62 41.10
C LEU A 885 7.26 -36.08 41.98
N PRO A 886 7.14 -35.97 43.32
CA PRO A 886 8.16 -36.45 44.25
C PRO A 886 8.45 -37.95 44.07
N ARG A 887 7.39 -38.73 43.85
CA ARG A 887 7.45 -40.16 43.49
C ARG A 887 7.04 -40.33 42.03
N PRO A 888 7.81 -41.07 41.21
CA PRO A 888 7.43 -41.34 39.84
C PRO A 888 6.15 -42.19 39.78
N LEU A 889 5.37 -42.02 38.72
CA LEU A 889 4.27 -42.92 38.39
C LEU A 889 4.82 -44.34 38.08
N PRO A 890 4.03 -45.40 38.29
CA PRO A 890 4.41 -46.76 37.90
C PRO A 890 4.67 -46.81 36.39
N ALA A 891 5.93 -46.94 36.00
CA ALA A 891 6.37 -47.09 34.62
C ALA A 891 7.12 -48.42 34.49
N ASP A 892 6.49 -49.38 33.84
CA ASP A 892 7.13 -50.60 33.36
C ASP A 892 7.04 -50.66 31.83
N THR A 893 7.69 -51.65 31.23
CA THR A 893 7.60 -51.88 29.78
C THR A 893 6.44 -52.81 29.42
N GLY A 894 5.58 -53.21 30.36
CA GLY A 894 4.66 -54.34 30.19
C GLY A 894 5.39 -55.68 29.98
N ASP A 895 4.61 -56.76 29.87
CA ASP A 895 5.13 -58.12 29.76
C ASP A 895 5.72 -58.42 28.36
N GLY A 896 6.92 -58.98 28.31
CA GLY A 896 7.50 -59.54 27.07
C GLY A 896 8.09 -58.54 26.07
N TRP A 897 8.44 -57.32 26.53
CA TRP A 897 9.21 -56.34 25.74
C TRP A 897 10.72 -56.53 25.92
N GLU A 898 11.44 -56.66 24.81
CA GLU A 898 12.91 -56.69 24.79
C GLU A 898 13.44 -55.60 23.84
N PRO A 899 14.15 -54.57 24.35
CA PRO A 899 14.66 -53.49 23.51
C PRO A 899 15.60 -53.97 22.39
N GLY A 900 16.33 -55.05 22.61
CA GLY A 900 17.26 -55.62 21.63
C GLY A 900 16.58 -56.32 20.44
N ALA A 901 15.30 -56.69 20.57
CA ALA A 901 14.50 -57.27 19.49
C ALA A 901 13.75 -56.20 18.68
N TYR A 902 13.84 -54.93 19.10
CA TYR A 902 13.20 -53.83 18.42
C TYR A 902 13.82 -53.57 17.06
N VAL A 903 12.96 -53.52 16.03
CA VAL A 903 13.31 -53.07 14.69
C VAL A 903 12.41 -51.89 14.40
N LEU A 904 12.98 -50.79 13.89
CA LEU A 904 12.20 -49.68 13.38
C LEU A 904 11.37 -50.17 12.18
N GLN A 905 10.10 -50.47 12.43
CA GLN A 905 9.16 -50.88 11.39
C GLN A 905 8.46 -49.63 10.85
N SER A 906 8.78 -49.24 9.61
CA SER A 906 7.83 -48.48 8.80
C SER A 906 6.71 -49.42 8.38
N TYR A 907 5.52 -48.88 8.11
CA TYR A 907 4.32 -49.63 7.70
C TYR A 907 4.59 -50.64 6.56
N ASP A 908 5.62 -50.41 5.75
CA ASP A 908 6.01 -51.24 4.60
C ASP A 908 6.72 -52.56 4.97
N ALA A 909 7.10 -52.79 6.23
CA ALA A 909 7.84 -54.00 6.64
C ALA A 909 6.95 -55.23 6.91
N VAL A 910 5.62 -55.06 7.02
CA VAL A 910 4.67 -56.16 7.27
C VAL A 910 4.17 -56.70 5.93
N GLY A 911 4.91 -57.67 5.38
CA GLY A 911 4.77 -58.18 4.02
C GLY A 911 3.46 -58.90 3.65
N GLU A 912 3.19 -58.95 2.34
CA GLU A 912 2.29 -59.95 1.73
C GLU A 912 2.92 -61.36 1.76
N PRO A 913 2.10 -62.43 1.84
CA PRO A 913 2.51 -63.76 1.42
C PRO A 913 2.61 -63.79 -0.11
N ALA A 914 3.74 -64.27 -0.63
CA ALA A 914 4.02 -64.40 -2.06
C ALA A 914 2.87 -65.10 -2.83
N MET A 915 2.27 -64.41 -3.82
CA MET A 915 1.43 -65.07 -4.83
C MET A 915 1.86 -64.66 -6.23
N GLY A 916 2.49 -65.63 -6.92
CA GLY A 916 2.88 -65.52 -8.31
C GLY A 916 1.66 -65.40 -9.24
N ILE A 917 1.87 -64.70 -10.34
CA ILE A 917 0.91 -64.53 -11.43
C ILE A 917 0.61 -65.90 -12.05
N ALA A 918 -0.48 -66.52 -11.64
CA ALA A 918 -1.26 -67.47 -12.44
C ALA A 918 -2.65 -67.72 -11.82
N GLY A 919 -3.70 -67.39 -12.57
CA GLY A 919 -5.00 -68.05 -12.44
C GLY A 919 -6.08 -67.32 -11.64
N ASN A 920 -7.20 -67.08 -12.34
CA ASN A 920 -8.53 -66.79 -11.81
C ASN A 920 -8.81 -67.36 -10.42
N SER A 921 -9.03 -66.50 -9.42
CA SER A 921 -9.99 -66.78 -8.37
C SER A 921 -10.57 -65.49 -7.80
N THR A 922 -11.90 -65.39 -7.89
CA THR A 922 -12.74 -64.44 -7.20
C THR A 922 -12.64 -64.69 -5.68
N LYS A 923 -11.91 -63.84 -4.96
CA LYS A 923 -12.14 -63.63 -3.53
C LYS A 923 -12.63 -62.20 -3.33
N SER A 924 -13.76 -62.09 -2.62
CA SER A 924 -14.47 -60.84 -2.37
C SER A 924 -13.67 -59.90 -1.47
N ILE A 925 -13.77 -58.62 -1.79
CA ILE A 925 -13.14 -57.48 -1.10
C ILE A 925 -13.54 -57.38 0.39
N GLU A 926 -14.60 -58.08 0.81
CA GLU A 926 -15.11 -58.06 2.19
C GLU A 926 -14.18 -58.75 3.21
N ASP A 927 -13.36 -59.72 2.81
CA ASP A 927 -12.49 -60.46 3.75
C ASP A 927 -11.20 -59.70 4.10
N THR A 928 -10.76 -58.73 3.28
CA THR A 928 -9.53 -57.95 3.51
C THR A 928 -9.75 -56.76 4.46
N LEU A 929 -11.01 -56.36 4.70
CA LEU A 929 -11.39 -55.29 5.62
C LEU A 929 -11.28 -55.66 7.11
N ALA A 930 -10.85 -56.88 7.42
CA ALA A 930 -10.81 -57.43 8.78
C ALA A 930 -9.46 -57.29 9.52
N SER A 931 -8.46 -56.58 8.98
CA SER A 931 -7.20 -56.33 9.72
C SER A 931 -7.36 -55.18 10.73
N PRO A 932 -7.14 -55.39 12.04
CA PRO A 932 -7.57 -54.49 13.11
C PRO A 932 -6.55 -53.40 13.50
N ILE A 933 -5.73 -52.89 12.57
CA ILE A 933 -4.71 -51.86 12.91
C ILE A 933 -5.35 -50.48 12.80
N THR A 934 -5.60 -49.81 13.95
CA THR A 934 -6.43 -48.58 14.00
C THR A 934 -5.79 -47.34 14.65
N GLY A 935 -4.48 -47.31 14.90
CA GLY A 935 -3.77 -46.04 15.12
C GLY A 935 -2.24 -46.16 15.12
N GLN A 936 -1.57 -45.02 14.92
CA GLN A 936 -0.13 -44.93 14.67
C GLN A 936 0.52 -44.02 15.75
N PRO A 937 1.53 -44.50 16.51
CA PRO A 937 2.28 -43.67 17.45
C PRO A 937 3.13 -42.59 16.77
N LEU A 938 3.21 -41.42 17.40
CA LEU A 938 4.04 -40.29 16.99
C LEU A 938 5.28 -40.18 17.89
N VAL A 939 6.47 -40.23 17.31
CA VAL A 939 7.73 -40.39 18.04
C VAL A 939 8.79 -39.40 17.57
N LEU A 940 9.66 -38.90 18.46
CA LEU A 940 10.92 -38.23 18.12
C LEU A 940 12.08 -39.22 18.21
N GLY A 941 12.92 -39.32 17.18
CA GLY A 941 14.05 -40.25 17.15
C GLY A 941 15.24 -39.76 16.30
N PRO A 942 16.39 -40.46 16.33
CA PRO A 942 17.58 -40.13 15.53
C PRO A 942 17.36 -40.34 14.02
N VAL A 943 18.09 -39.60 13.18
CA VAL A 943 18.04 -39.73 11.71
C VAL A 943 18.68 -41.06 11.28
N THR A 944 17.96 -41.90 10.53
CA THR A 944 18.40 -43.25 10.13
C THR A 944 18.27 -43.39 8.61
N GLY A 945 19.36 -43.69 7.91
CA GLY A 945 19.36 -43.91 6.45
C GLY A 945 19.29 -45.39 6.09
N GLY A 946 18.24 -45.81 5.39
CA GLY A 946 18.06 -47.20 4.97
C GLY A 946 17.06 -47.39 3.82
N ASN A 947 17.53 -48.04 2.76
CA ASN A 947 16.80 -48.38 1.52
C ASN A 947 15.51 -49.21 1.75
N VAL A 948 14.36 -48.74 1.27
CA VAL A 948 13.08 -49.49 1.24
C VAL A 948 12.56 -49.69 -0.19
N PRO A 949 12.24 -50.92 -0.67
CA PRO A 949 11.68 -51.19 -2.01
C PRO A 949 10.30 -50.62 -2.30
N PRO A 950 9.95 -50.39 -3.59
CA PRO A 950 8.68 -49.78 -3.96
C PRO A 950 7.58 -50.83 -3.95
N GLN A 951 6.42 -50.54 -3.35
CA GLN A 951 5.25 -51.43 -3.39
C GLN A 951 3.95 -50.70 -3.76
N SER A 952 3.07 -51.50 -4.35
CA SER A 952 1.90 -51.19 -5.16
C SER A 952 0.64 -50.82 -4.37
N ALA A 953 -0.23 -50.07 -5.04
CA ALA A 953 -1.45 -49.45 -4.51
C ALA A 953 -2.57 -50.45 -4.16
N GLY A 954 -3.19 -50.25 -3.00
CA GLY A 954 -4.45 -50.85 -2.58
C GLY A 954 -5.25 -49.85 -1.73
N LEU A 955 -6.57 -49.86 -1.89
CA LEU A 955 -7.53 -48.91 -1.31
C LEU A 955 -7.43 -48.80 0.23
N TYR A 956 -7.15 -47.60 0.74
CA TYR A 956 -7.36 -47.24 2.14
C TYR A 956 -7.93 -45.83 2.28
N ILE A 957 -8.64 -45.64 3.39
CA ILE A 957 -9.50 -44.49 3.67
C ILE A 957 -8.74 -43.31 4.32
N LEU A 958 -7.47 -43.52 4.68
CA LEU A 958 -6.43 -42.51 4.58
C LEU A 958 -5.60 -42.84 3.34
N PRO A 959 -5.31 -41.87 2.46
CA PRO A 959 -4.39 -42.12 1.36
C PRO A 959 -3.05 -42.66 1.90
N ASN A 960 -2.51 -43.76 1.34
CA ASN A 960 -1.17 -44.33 1.69
C ASN A 960 -0.08 -43.23 1.77
N GLN A 961 -0.31 -42.15 1.03
CA GLN A 961 0.46 -40.92 0.97
C GLN A 961 0.76 -40.27 2.32
N TYR A 962 -0.05 -40.42 3.38
CA TYR A 962 0.24 -39.86 4.71
C TYR A 962 1.17 -40.72 5.58
N ALA A 963 1.43 -41.96 5.18
CA ALA A 963 2.18 -42.95 5.96
C ALA A 963 3.54 -43.34 5.33
N MET A 964 3.78 -43.00 4.06
CA MET A 964 5.02 -43.39 3.36
C MET A 964 6.19 -42.49 3.73
N SER A 965 7.24 -43.08 4.31
CA SER A 965 8.58 -42.50 4.38
C SER A 965 9.53 -43.36 3.56
N SER A 966 10.10 -42.84 2.47
CA SER A 966 11.09 -43.54 1.65
C SER A 966 12.40 -42.77 1.62
N ASP A 967 13.51 -43.48 1.81
CA ASP A 967 14.87 -42.93 1.66
C ASP A 967 15.38 -43.02 0.21
N ARG A 968 14.51 -43.41 -0.72
CA ARG A 968 14.85 -43.49 -2.15
C ARG A 968 14.76 -42.11 -2.81
N PRO A 969 15.54 -41.87 -3.88
CA PRO A 969 15.37 -40.68 -4.70
C PRO A 969 13.91 -40.54 -5.16
N VAL A 970 13.34 -39.35 -5.00
CA VAL A 970 11.96 -39.03 -5.38
C VAL A 970 11.92 -37.96 -6.46
N SER A 971 10.91 -38.02 -7.33
CA SER A 971 10.58 -36.91 -8.23
C SER A 971 9.46 -36.05 -7.62
N VAL A 972 9.70 -34.75 -7.50
CA VAL A 972 8.76 -33.76 -6.96
C VAL A 972 8.37 -32.78 -8.05
N LEU A 973 7.07 -32.60 -8.28
CA LEU A 973 6.54 -31.58 -9.17
C LEU A 973 6.25 -30.29 -8.38
N ILE A 974 6.68 -29.13 -8.87
CA ILE A 974 6.30 -27.84 -8.31
C ILE A 974 5.54 -27.07 -9.39
N CYS A 975 4.26 -26.80 -9.16
CA CYS A 975 3.41 -26.02 -10.05
C CYS A 975 3.29 -24.58 -9.53
N GLY A 976 3.70 -23.62 -10.36
CA GLY A 976 3.73 -22.20 -10.04
C GLY A 976 5.07 -21.72 -9.48
N TRP A 977 5.25 -20.41 -9.50
CA TRP A 977 6.44 -19.72 -9.02
C TRP A 977 6.08 -18.61 -8.02
N ALA A 978 6.29 -18.92 -6.74
CA ALA A 978 6.10 -18.00 -5.62
C ALA A 978 7.04 -16.77 -5.68
N ASP A 979 7.17 -16.02 -4.58
CA ASP A 979 8.17 -14.95 -4.48
C ASP A 979 9.58 -15.51 -4.75
N GLY A 980 10.38 -14.83 -5.58
CA GLY A 980 11.67 -15.36 -6.05
C GLY A 980 12.62 -15.77 -4.93
N LYS A 981 12.70 -14.98 -3.85
CA LYS A 981 13.58 -15.30 -2.72
C LYS A 981 13.05 -16.44 -1.87
N TRP A 982 11.74 -16.46 -1.64
CA TRP A 982 11.11 -17.56 -0.93
C TRP A 982 11.23 -18.88 -1.69
N MET A 983 11.13 -18.85 -3.03
CA MET A 983 11.37 -20.02 -3.88
C MET A 983 12.80 -20.53 -3.74
N VAL A 984 13.79 -19.63 -3.71
CA VAL A 984 15.20 -20.00 -3.45
C VAL A 984 15.36 -20.68 -2.09
N ASP A 985 14.73 -20.16 -1.03
CA ASP A 985 14.74 -20.77 0.30
C ASP A 985 14.08 -22.16 0.30
N LEU A 986 13.01 -22.36 -0.48
CA LEU A 986 12.35 -23.66 -0.65
C LEU A 986 13.25 -24.66 -1.39
N LEU A 987 13.90 -24.24 -2.47
CA LEU A 987 14.82 -25.10 -3.22
C LEU A 987 16.02 -25.52 -2.38
N ARG A 988 16.60 -24.61 -1.59
CA ARG A 988 17.66 -24.94 -0.63
C ARG A 988 17.17 -25.92 0.45
N ALA A 989 15.96 -25.71 0.96
CA ALA A 989 15.38 -26.62 1.94
C ALA A 989 15.15 -28.03 1.34
N LEU A 990 14.66 -28.11 0.09
CA LEU A 990 14.49 -29.39 -0.61
C LEU A 990 15.84 -30.07 -0.89
N ASP A 991 16.90 -29.32 -1.22
CA ASP A 991 18.25 -29.87 -1.42
C ASP A 991 18.83 -30.50 -0.14
N VAL A 992 18.49 -29.97 1.02
CA VAL A 992 18.90 -30.50 2.32
C VAL A 992 18.06 -31.71 2.74
N GLU A 993 16.75 -31.66 2.54
CA GLU A 993 15.81 -32.62 3.11
C GLU A 993 15.54 -33.84 2.20
N LEU A 994 15.68 -33.72 0.88
CA LEU A 994 15.41 -34.81 -0.06
C LEU A 994 16.61 -35.76 -0.20
N PRO A 995 16.36 -37.08 -0.42
CA PRO A 995 17.43 -38.04 -0.66
C PRO A 995 18.28 -37.66 -1.88
N ARG A 996 19.59 -37.94 -1.80
CA ARG A 996 20.54 -37.61 -2.88
C ARG A 996 20.13 -38.27 -4.20
N GLY A 997 20.11 -37.49 -5.27
CA GLY A 997 19.67 -37.93 -6.59
C GLY A 997 18.17 -37.74 -6.86
N SER A 998 17.43 -37.13 -5.93
CA SER A 998 16.03 -36.72 -6.16
C SER A 998 15.94 -35.65 -7.25
N GLU A 999 14.82 -35.62 -7.95
CA GLU A 999 14.54 -34.70 -9.06
C GLU A 999 13.42 -33.73 -8.68
N VAL A 1000 13.61 -32.44 -8.92
CA VAL A 1000 12.56 -31.42 -8.75
C VAL A 1000 12.25 -30.80 -10.10
N VAL A 1001 11.00 -30.95 -10.53
CA VAL A 1001 10.49 -30.43 -11.80
C VAL A 1001 9.63 -29.21 -11.54
N LEU A 1002 10.03 -28.08 -12.10
CA LEU A 1002 9.40 -26.78 -11.97
C LEU A 1002 8.49 -26.54 -13.19
N LEU A 1003 7.18 -26.46 -12.99
CA LEU A 1003 6.19 -26.15 -14.04
C LEU A 1003 5.59 -24.77 -13.79
N ASN A 1004 5.94 -23.79 -14.63
CA ASN A 1004 5.39 -22.44 -14.57
C ASN A 1004 5.48 -21.70 -15.91
N LEU A 1005 4.93 -20.49 -15.95
CA LEU A 1005 4.81 -19.63 -17.14
C LEU A 1005 6.05 -18.75 -17.42
N ARG A 1006 7.09 -18.81 -16.58
CA ARG A 1006 8.26 -17.92 -16.69
C ARG A 1006 9.29 -18.49 -17.66
N ASP A 1007 10.13 -17.63 -18.20
CA ASP A 1007 11.21 -18.05 -19.07
C ASP A 1007 12.20 -19.00 -18.36
N THR A 1008 12.56 -20.08 -19.05
CA THR A 1008 13.45 -21.12 -18.52
C THR A 1008 14.81 -20.57 -18.09
N GLN A 1009 15.38 -19.59 -18.80
CA GLN A 1009 16.66 -19.00 -18.42
C GLN A 1009 16.56 -18.21 -17.12
N VAL A 1010 15.45 -17.52 -16.88
CA VAL A 1010 15.22 -16.76 -15.64
C VAL A 1010 15.04 -17.71 -14.47
N VAL A 1011 14.20 -18.73 -14.62
CA VAL A 1011 13.93 -19.74 -13.59
C VAL A 1011 15.20 -20.51 -13.24
N MET A 1012 15.90 -21.04 -14.25
CA MET A 1012 17.10 -21.83 -14.04
C MET A 1012 18.29 -20.96 -13.62
N GLY A 1013 18.34 -19.69 -14.02
CA GLY A 1013 19.32 -18.71 -13.55
C GLY A 1013 19.21 -18.50 -12.04
N ALA A 1014 18.03 -18.10 -11.56
CA ALA A 1014 17.79 -17.94 -10.11
C ALA A 1014 18.06 -19.23 -9.33
N ALA A 1015 17.60 -20.38 -9.86
CA ALA A 1015 17.80 -21.66 -9.19
C ALA A 1015 19.28 -22.12 -9.17
N ARG A 1016 20.07 -21.85 -10.21
CA ARG A 1016 21.49 -22.26 -10.28
C ARG A 1016 22.43 -21.27 -9.61
N GLU A 1017 22.19 -19.97 -9.73
CA GLU A 1017 23.07 -18.93 -9.22
C GLU A 1017 22.83 -18.63 -7.74
N GLU A 1018 21.57 -18.66 -7.29
CA GLU A 1018 21.24 -18.33 -5.89
C GLU A 1018 21.01 -19.56 -5.02
N ALA A 1019 20.21 -20.54 -5.47
CA ALA A 1019 19.94 -21.74 -4.66
C ALA A 1019 21.09 -22.76 -4.71
N ALA A 1020 21.72 -22.91 -5.89
CA ALA A 1020 22.90 -23.76 -6.14
C ALA A 1020 22.81 -25.17 -5.50
N PRO A 1021 21.77 -25.97 -5.83
CA PRO A 1021 21.56 -27.28 -5.22
C PRO A 1021 22.68 -28.27 -5.56
N SER A 1022 23.01 -29.14 -4.60
CA SER A 1022 24.11 -30.10 -4.68
C SER A 1022 23.67 -31.56 -4.64
N ASN A 1023 22.50 -31.83 -4.06
CA ASN A 1023 21.92 -33.16 -3.85
C ASN A 1023 20.78 -33.47 -4.82
N ILE A 1024 20.03 -32.46 -5.29
CA ILE A 1024 18.87 -32.62 -6.18
C ILE A 1024 19.17 -32.16 -7.61
N SER A 1025 18.53 -32.80 -8.59
CA SER A 1025 18.50 -32.32 -9.98
C SER A 1025 17.29 -31.41 -10.20
N LEU A 1026 17.49 -30.32 -10.95
CA LEU A 1026 16.42 -29.37 -11.29
C LEU A 1026 16.11 -29.44 -12.78
N LEU A 1027 14.82 -29.57 -13.10
CA LEU A 1027 14.28 -29.48 -14.45
C LEU A 1027 13.21 -28.40 -14.49
N HIS A 1028 13.17 -27.61 -15.56
CA HIS A 1028 12.10 -26.64 -15.79
C HIS A 1028 11.28 -27.03 -17.01
N VAL A 1029 9.95 -26.96 -16.86
CA VAL A 1029 8.96 -27.19 -17.91
C VAL A 1029 8.15 -25.91 -18.05
N HIS A 1030 8.23 -25.26 -19.21
CA HIS A 1030 7.46 -24.05 -19.49
C HIS A 1030 6.01 -24.42 -19.86
N GLY A 1031 5.04 -24.04 -19.03
CA GLY A 1031 3.63 -24.33 -19.26
C GLY A 1031 2.70 -23.75 -18.21
N ASP A 1032 1.41 -23.65 -18.55
CA ASP A 1032 0.38 -23.14 -17.65
C ASP A 1032 -0.26 -24.29 -16.84
N PRO A 1033 0.00 -24.42 -15.53
CA PRO A 1033 -0.60 -25.48 -14.72
C PRO A 1033 -2.13 -25.31 -14.55
N LEU A 1034 -2.70 -24.13 -14.83
CA LEU A 1034 -4.15 -23.91 -14.79
C LEU A 1034 -4.86 -24.55 -15.99
N ARG A 1035 -4.17 -24.69 -17.11
CA ARG A 1035 -4.70 -25.32 -18.32
C ARG A 1035 -4.48 -26.83 -18.25
N PHE A 1036 -5.59 -27.57 -18.15
CA PHE A 1036 -5.56 -29.03 -18.11
C PHE A 1036 -4.76 -29.66 -19.27
N ALA A 1037 -4.92 -29.15 -20.49
CA ALA A 1037 -4.20 -29.64 -21.68
C ALA A 1037 -2.68 -29.45 -21.56
N ASP A 1038 -2.22 -28.27 -21.13
CA ASP A 1038 -0.78 -28.01 -20.93
C ASP A 1038 -0.19 -28.96 -19.89
N LEU A 1039 -0.90 -29.19 -18.77
CA LEU A 1039 -0.46 -30.12 -17.74
C LEU A 1039 -0.43 -31.56 -18.25
N ALA A 1040 -1.46 -31.99 -18.99
CA ALA A 1040 -1.56 -33.34 -19.54
C ALA A 1040 -0.49 -33.65 -20.61
N ASP A 1041 -0.24 -32.70 -21.52
CA ASP A 1041 0.65 -32.89 -22.66
C ASP A 1041 2.13 -32.78 -22.28
N LYS A 1042 2.46 -31.94 -21.30
CA LYS A 1042 3.86 -31.61 -20.96
C LYS A 1042 4.39 -32.37 -19.75
N VAL A 1043 3.52 -32.87 -18.87
CA VAL A 1043 3.91 -33.44 -17.58
C VAL A 1043 3.20 -34.76 -17.33
N ASP A 1044 3.97 -35.84 -17.26
CA ASP A 1044 3.45 -37.14 -16.83
C ASP A 1044 3.34 -37.18 -15.29
N VAL A 1045 2.15 -36.86 -14.76
CA VAL A 1045 1.88 -36.79 -13.32
C VAL A 1045 2.15 -38.10 -12.56
N ARG A 1046 2.18 -39.25 -13.26
CA ARG A 1046 2.42 -40.59 -12.67
C ARG A 1046 3.85 -40.76 -12.17
N ARG A 1047 4.79 -39.95 -12.64
CA ARG A 1047 6.21 -40.03 -12.28
C ARG A 1047 6.53 -39.43 -10.92
N TYR A 1048 5.64 -38.59 -10.38
CA TYR A 1048 5.93 -37.81 -9.19
C TYR A 1048 5.40 -38.48 -7.92
N ALA A 1049 6.21 -38.49 -6.87
CA ALA A 1049 5.77 -38.94 -5.55
C ALA A 1049 4.95 -37.85 -4.83
N CYS A 1050 5.22 -36.58 -5.15
CA CYS A 1050 4.59 -35.41 -4.54
C CYS A 1050 4.50 -34.27 -5.55
N ALA A 1051 3.44 -33.46 -5.45
CA ALA A 1051 3.28 -32.18 -6.11
C ALA A 1051 3.17 -31.05 -5.07
N ILE A 1052 3.84 -29.93 -5.30
CA ILE A 1052 3.71 -28.69 -4.53
C ILE A 1052 3.04 -27.66 -5.44
N VAL A 1053 1.90 -27.13 -5.04
CA VAL A 1053 1.17 -26.09 -5.78
C VAL A 1053 1.32 -24.77 -5.03
N LEU A 1054 1.95 -23.81 -5.69
CA LEU A 1054 2.29 -22.51 -5.15
C LEU A 1054 1.57 -21.42 -5.93
N CYS A 1055 1.23 -20.32 -5.27
CA CYS A 1055 0.72 -19.14 -5.98
C CYS A 1055 1.79 -18.61 -6.96
N ASP A 1056 1.39 -18.26 -8.19
CA ASP A 1056 2.29 -17.67 -9.20
C ASP A 1056 1.86 -16.26 -9.61
N ALA A 1057 2.85 -15.38 -9.77
CA ALA A 1057 2.66 -14.02 -10.31
C ALA A 1057 2.19 -13.96 -11.74
N ALA A 1058 2.48 -15.00 -12.51
CA ALA A 1058 2.07 -15.09 -13.89
C ALA A 1058 0.60 -15.55 -14.06
N TRP A 1059 -0.10 -15.96 -12.99
CA TRP A 1059 -1.50 -16.38 -13.06
C TRP A 1059 -2.45 -15.18 -13.19
N ALA A 1060 -2.47 -14.58 -14.37
CA ALA A 1060 -3.33 -13.46 -14.74
C ALA A 1060 -4.75 -13.94 -15.11
N ASP A 1061 -5.72 -13.00 -15.03
CA ASP A 1061 -7.08 -13.24 -15.50
C ASP A 1061 -7.08 -13.24 -17.04
N PRO A 1062 -7.68 -14.23 -17.73
CA PRO A 1062 -7.87 -14.16 -19.17
C PRO A 1062 -8.79 -13.00 -19.61
N ASP A 1063 -9.55 -12.38 -18.70
CA ASP A 1063 -10.45 -11.27 -18.98
C ASP A 1063 -9.70 -9.91 -18.98
N LEU A 1064 -8.80 -9.72 -19.95
CA LEU A 1064 -8.31 -8.43 -20.53
C LEU A 1064 -7.84 -7.28 -19.62
N ASP A 1065 -7.64 -7.48 -18.32
CA ASP A 1065 -7.15 -6.43 -17.42
C ASP A 1065 -5.68 -6.66 -17.01
N ASN A 1066 -4.77 -5.95 -17.69
CA ASN A 1066 -3.34 -5.97 -17.41
C ASN A 1066 -2.97 -5.29 -16.06
N ALA A 1067 -3.92 -4.62 -15.38
CA ALA A 1067 -3.69 -4.00 -14.07
C ALA A 1067 -3.83 -4.99 -12.89
N ASN A 1068 -4.39 -6.18 -13.12
CA ASN A 1068 -4.61 -7.23 -12.11
C ASN A 1068 -3.38 -8.11 -11.84
N GLY A 1069 -2.22 -7.50 -11.62
CA GLY A 1069 -1.07 -8.19 -11.02
C GLY A 1069 -1.36 -8.59 -9.56
N ILE A 1070 -0.61 -9.55 -9.00
CA ILE A 1070 -0.76 -10.03 -7.59
C ILE A 1070 -0.43 -8.98 -6.51
N ALA A 1071 -0.80 -7.72 -6.69
CA ALA A 1071 -0.91 -6.87 -5.54
C ALA A 1071 -2.13 -7.39 -4.75
N LEU A 1072 -1.87 -8.24 -3.74
CA LEU A 1072 -2.84 -8.75 -2.77
C LEU A 1072 -3.42 -7.57 -1.96
N ARG A 1073 -4.19 -6.72 -2.64
CA ARG A 1073 -4.71 -5.45 -2.16
C ARG A 1073 -6.06 -5.66 -1.50
N THR A 1074 -6.83 -6.64 -1.98
CA THR A 1074 -8.13 -6.97 -1.42
C THR A 1074 -8.24 -8.43 -1.01
N LYS A 1075 -9.19 -8.70 -0.11
CA LYS A 1075 -9.55 -10.07 0.29
C LYS A 1075 -10.09 -10.90 -0.89
N ARG A 1076 -10.74 -10.25 -1.88
CA ARG A 1076 -11.27 -10.90 -3.08
C ARG A 1076 -10.14 -11.50 -3.91
N ASP A 1077 -9.02 -10.78 -4.03
CA ASP A 1077 -7.83 -11.24 -4.78
C ASP A 1077 -7.22 -12.48 -4.13
N MET A 1078 -7.11 -12.50 -2.80
CA MET A 1078 -6.61 -13.66 -2.05
C MET A 1078 -7.50 -14.90 -2.24
N LEU A 1079 -8.82 -14.73 -2.17
CA LEU A 1079 -9.79 -15.81 -2.41
C LEU A 1079 -9.78 -16.31 -3.86
N ARG A 1080 -9.54 -15.42 -4.82
CA ARG A 1080 -9.35 -15.80 -6.23
C ARG A 1080 -8.12 -16.68 -6.39
N LEU A 1081 -6.99 -16.31 -5.80
CA LEU A 1081 -5.76 -17.12 -5.89
C LEU A 1081 -5.94 -18.49 -5.25
N ASP A 1082 -6.64 -18.58 -4.11
CA ASP A 1082 -7.02 -19.88 -3.53
C ASP A 1082 -7.82 -20.75 -4.53
N ALA A 1083 -8.72 -20.15 -5.31
CA ALA A 1083 -9.48 -20.87 -6.33
C ALA A 1083 -8.61 -21.34 -7.51
N LEU A 1084 -7.62 -20.53 -7.94
CA LEU A 1084 -6.66 -20.92 -8.98
C LEU A 1084 -5.75 -22.07 -8.51
N ILE A 1085 -5.23 -21.99 -7.28
CA ILE A 1085 -4.46 -23.08 -6.65
C ILE A 1085 -5.30 -24.36 -6.59
N MET A 1086 -6.58 -24.25 -6.23
CA MET A 1086 -7.50 -25.39 -6.18
C MET A 1086 -7.70 -26.02 -7.56
N THR A 1087 -7.73 -25.18 -8.60
CA THR A 1087 -7.90 -25.65 -9.99
C THR A 1087 -6.72 -26.51 -10.41
N VAL A 1088 -5.49 -26.07 -10.14
CA VAL A 1088 -4.28 -26.86 -10.41
C VAL A 1088 -4.31 -28.19 -9.66
N GLN A 1089 -4.66 -28.18 -8.37
CA GLN A 1089 -4.78 -29.40 -7.56
C GLN A 1089 -5.80 -30.38 -8.16
N LEU A 1090 -6.97 -29.89 -8.58
CA LEU A 1090 -8.02 -30.72 -9.19
C LEU A 1090 -7.61 -31.26 -10.56
N ASN A 1091 -6.87 -30.48 -11.35
CA ASN A 1091 -6.32 -30.94 -12.63
C ASN A 1091 -5.35 -32.11 -12.42
N ILE A 1092 -4.45 -32.03 -11.44
CA ILE A 1092 -3.53 -33.13 -11.09
C ILE A 1092 -4.31 -34.37 -10.67
N ARG A 1093 -5.29 -34.22 -9.75
CA ARG A 1093 -6.14 -35.33 -9.28
C ARG A 1093 -6.89 -36.00 -10.44
N ARG A 1094 -7.47 -35.19 -11.32
CA ARG A 1094 -8.19 -35.68 -12.49
C ARG A 1094 -7.30 -36.47 -13.44
N LEU A 1095 -6.06 -36.02 -13.68
CA LEU A 1095 -5.11 -36.77 -14.53
C LEU A 1095 -4.73 -38.12 -13.93
N LEU A 1096 -4.57 -38.20 -12.61
CA LEU A 1096 -4.30 -39.46 -11.91
C LEU A 1096 -5.50 -40.41 -12.01
N GLU A 1097 -6.71 -39.88 -11.82
CA GLU A 1097 -7.96 -40.64 -11.95
C GLU A 1097 -8.19 -41.16 -13.37
N GLU A 1098 -8.05 -40.31 -14.40
CA GLU A 1098 -8.16 -40.70 -15.81
C GLU A 1098 -7.10 -41.74 -16.21
N ALA A 1099 -5.93 -41.71 -15.58
CA ALA A 1099 -4.87 -42.70 -15.77
C ALA A 1099 -5.06 -43.99 -14.95
N GLY A 1100 -6.05 -44.06 -14.06
CA GLY A 1100 -6.22 -45.16 -13.10
C GLY A 1100 -5.02 -45.32 -12.16
N PHE A 1101 -4.27 -44.24 -11.92
CA PHE A 1101 -3.06 -44.23 -11.11
C PHE A 1101 -3.41 -43.83 -9.65
N PRO A 1102 -2.72 -44.40 -8.64
CA PRO A 1102 -2.94 -43.98 -7.26
C PRO A 1102 -2.68 -42.48 -7.09
N ASP A 1103 -3.46 -41.87 -6.21
CA ASP A 1103 -3.30 -40.48 -5.83
C ASP A 1103 -1.86 -40.22 -5.32
N ILE A 1104 -1.34 -39.00 -5.55
CA ILE A 1104 -0.04 -38.53 -5.04
C ILE A 1104 -0.23 -37.51 -3.92
N ASN A 1105 0.83 -37.24 -3.15
CA ASN A 1105 0.83 -36.14 -2.18
C ASN A 1105 0.71 -34.80 -2.89
N ILE A 1106 -0.24 -33.96 -2.50
CA ILE A 1106 -0.36 -32.60 -3.01
C ILE A 1106 -0.28 -31.62 -1.84
N ILE A 1107 0.79 -30.83 -1.80
CA ILE A 1107 1.00 -29.75 -0.84
C ILE A 1107 0.58 -28.45 -1.52
N THR A 1108 -0.42 -27.76 -1.00
CA THR A 1108 -0.97 -26.54 -1.60
C THR A 1108 -0.80 -25.33 -0.69
N GLU A 1109 -0.35 -24.22 -1.28
CA GLU A 1109 -0.41 -22.93 -0.61
C GLU A 1109 -1.87 -22.47 -0.48
N LYS A 1110 -2.26 -22.03 0.71
CA LYS A 1110 -3.49 -21.28 0.95
C LYS A 1110 -3.10 -19.85 1.24
N VAL A 1111 -3.58 -18.91 0.44
CA VAL A 1111 -3.26 -17.48 0.53
C VAL A 1111 -4.18 -16.80 1.53
N ALA A 1112 -5.51 -16.99 1.42
CA ALA A 1112 -6.48 -16.32 2.28
C ALA A 1112 -6.55 -16.92 3.69
N PHE A 1113 -6.68 -16.07 4.72
CA PHE A 1113 -6.89 -16.50 6.10
C PHE A 1113 -8.34 -16.94 6.36
N GLU A 1114 -9.32 -16.24 5.78
CA GLU A 1114 -10.75 -16.52 5.98
C GLU A 1114 -11.42 -17.15 4.76
N GLY A 1115 -12.28 -18.12 5.03
CA GLY A 1115 -13.03 -18.87 4.04
C GLY A 1115 -12.91 -20.36 4.33
N VAL A 1116 -14.05 -21.01 4.58
CA VAL A 1116 -14.12 -22.49 4.57
C VAL A 1116 -14.03 -22.90 3.11
N THR A 1117 -12.83 -22.78 2.55
CA THR A 1117 -12.48 -23.41 1.29
C THR A 1117 -12.31 -24.91 1.58
N ARG A 1118 -12.57 -25.76 0.58
CA ARG A 1118 -12.46 -27.23 0.71
C ARG A 1118 -11.06 -27.68 1.21
N PHE A 1119 -10.05 -26.80 1.17
CA PHE A 1119 -8.72 -26.98 1.74
C PHE A 1119 -8.66 -27.17 3.27
N GLU A 1120 -9.67 -26.73 4.02
CA GLU A 1120 -9.65 -26.74 5.49
C GLU A 1120 -10.94 -27.30 6.12
N ASP A 1121 -11.67 -28.14 5.38
CA ASP A 1121 -12.81 -28.84 5.97
C ASP A 1121 -12.34 -29.64 7.19
N ARG A 1122 -12.79 -29.23 8.39
CA ARG A 1122 -12.41 -29.86 9.66
C ARG A 1122 -13.23 -31.11 9.95
N GLN A 1123 -14.28 -31.35 9.17
CA GLN A 1123 -15.18 -32.48 9.35
C GLN A 1123 -14.82 -33.64 8.40
N ARG A 1124 -13.94 -33.40 7.42
CA ARG A 1124 -13.54 -34.38 6.41
C ARG A 1124 -12.03 -34.41 6.22
N LEU A 1125 -11.52 -35.45 5.54
CA LEU A 1125 -10.14 -35.46 5.11
C LEU A 1125 -9.89 -34.35 4.06
N PRO A 1126 -8.82 -33.56 4.20
CA PRO A 1126 -8.51 -32.49 3.25
C PRO A 1126 -8.06 -33.08 1.91
N LEU A 1127 -8.35 -32.38 0.80
CA LEU A 1127 -7.97 -32.78 -0.57
C LEU A 1127 -6.44 -32.91 -0.78
N GLY A 1128 -5.66 -32.31 0.12
CA GLY A 1128 -4.20 -32.27 0.15
C GLY A 1128 -3.73 -31.53 1.40
N ILE A 1129 -2.42 -31.36 1.56
CA ILE A 1129 -1.85 -30.62 2.69
C ILE A 1129 -1.88 -29.14 2.37
N SER A 1130 -2.75 -28.40 3.05
CA SER A 1130 -2.78 -26.94 2.93
C SER A 1130 -1.81 -26.29 3.91
N PHE A 1131 -0.99 -25.36 3.41
CA PHE A 1131 -0.15 -24.52 4.25
C PHE A 1131 -0.45 -23.04 4.00
N ASN A 1132 -0.47 -22.25 5.05
CA ASN A 1132 -0.66 -20.80 4.97
C ASN A 1132 0.50 -20.11 5.69
N SER A 1133 1.32 -19.40 4.93
CA SER A 1133 2.58 -18.80 5.40
C SER A 1133 2.33 -17.68 6.42
N THR A 1134 1.27 -16.89 6.24
CA THR A 1134 0.87 -15.81 7.16
C THR A 1134 0.41 -16.37 8.51
N SER A 1135 -0.34 -17.46 8.51
CA SER A 1135 -0.81 -18.13 9.72
C SER A 1135 0.32 -18.74 10.54
N LEU A 1136 1.28 -19.38 9.87
CA LEU A 1136 2.48 -19.89 10.55
C LEU A 1136 3.29 -18.74 11.13
N SER A 1137 3.54 -17.69 10.35
CA SER A 1137 4.29 -16.50 10.80
C SER A 1137 3.68 -15.90 12.06
N ALA A 1138 2.37 -15.64 12.05
CA ALA A 1138 1.65 -15.12 13.21
C ALA A 1138 1.75 -16.04 14.45
N SER A 1139 1.69 -17.36 14.24
CA SER A 1139 1.78 -18.35 15.31
C SER A 1139 3.20 -18.42 15.90
N LEU A 1140 4.24 -18.34 15.07
CA LEU A 1140 5.63 -18.28 15.54
C LEU A 1140 5.93 -16.99 16.30
N LEU A 1141 5.44 -15.85 15.80
CA LEU A 1141 5.64 -14.55 16.43
C LEU A 1141 4.97 -14.49 17.81
N ILE A 1142 3.76 -15.03 17.94
CA ILE A 1142 3.07 -15.06 19.23
C ILE A 1142 3.67 -16.09 20.19
N GLN A 1143 4.18 -17.22 19.69
CA GLN A 1143 4.91 -18.21 20.50
C GLN A 1143 6.15 -17.58 21.11
N ALA A 1144 6.95 -16.88 20.30
CA ALA A 1144 8.13 -16.16 20.76
C ALA A 1144 7.80 -15.00 21.70
N ALA A 1145 6.67 -14.33 21.48
CA ALA A 1145 6.20 -13.26 22.38
C ALA A 1145 5.69 -13.83 23.72
N TYR A 1146 5.13 -15.03 23.72
CA TYR A 1146 4.60 -15.69 24.92
C TYR A 1146 5.71 -16.36 25.75
N ASP A 1147 6.55 -17.19 25.13
CA ASP A 1147 7.74 -17.79 25.74
C ASP A 1147 8.92 -17.78 24.75
N PRO A 1148 9.82 -16.78 24.85
CA PRO A 1148 10.95 -16.65 23.94
C PRO A 1148 11.99 -17.77 24.10
N LEU A 1149 12.07 -18.41 25.27
CA LEU A 1149 13.04 -19.47 25.52
C LEU A 1149 12.67 -20.76 24.78
N SER A 1150 11.37 -21.02 24.60
CA SER A 1150 10.88 -22.16 23.82
C SER A 1150 11.40 -22.17 22.38
N MET A 1151 11.71 -21.00 21.80
CA MET A 1151 12.25 -20.88 20.44
C MET A 1151 13.61 -21.55 20.26
N ARG A 1152 14.40 -21.72 21.33
CA ARG A 1152 15.66 -22.47 21.27
C ARG A 1152 15.43 -23.94 20.97
N ALA A 1153 14.40 -24.53 21.57
CA ALA A 1153 14.02 -25.93 21.32
C ALA A 1153 13.48 -26.11 19.90
N TYR A 1154 12.64 -25.18 19.44
CA TYR A 1154 12.09 -25.23 18.09
C TYR A 1154 13.17 -25.10 16.99
N ALA A 1155 14.25 -24.35 17.26
CA ALA A 1155 15.36 -24.21 16.33
C ALA A 1155 16.17 -25.50 16.12
N GLU A 1156 16.16 -26.42 17.08
CA GLU A 1156 16.88 -27.70 17.01
C GLU A 1156 16.07 -28.83 16.37
N TRP A 1157 14.76 -28.63 16.15
CA TRP A 1157 13.93 -29.63 15.49
C TRP A 1157 14.36 -29.87 14.03
N GLY A 1158 14.65 -31.13 13.73
CA GLY A 1158 15.12 -31.62 12.43
C GLY A 1158 16.58 -31.31 12.10
N ARG A 1159 17.40 -30.97 13.09
CA ARG A 1159 18.87 -31.04 12.96
C ARG A 1159 19.40 -32.44 13.24
N GLU A 1160 19.36 -32.84 14.51
CA GLU A 1160 19.80 -34.17 14.96
C GLU A 1160 18.62 -35.11 15.28
N THR A 1161 17.45 -34.53 15.56
CA THR A 1161 16.25 -35.27 15.93
C THR A 1161 15.11 -34.93 14.99
N GLU A 1162 14.46 -35.96 14.47
CA GLU A 1162 13.32 -35.81 13.57
C GLU A 1162 12.05 -36.36 14.21
N MET A 1163 10.92 -35.71 13.93
CA MET A 1163 9.61 -36.23 14.29
C MET A 1163 9.22 -37.27 13.25
N LYS A 1164 8.97 -38.49 13.69
CA LYS A 1164 8.62 -39.62 12.84
C LYS A 1164 7.29 -40.20 13.26
N VAL A 1165 6.56 -40.71 12.28
CA VAL A 1165 5.43 -41.59 12.54
C VAL A 1165 5.93 -43.02 12.47
N GLN A 1166 5.51 -43.81 13.45
CA GLN A 1166 5.89 -45.21 13.55
C GLN A 1166 4.65 -46.08 13.56
N ASP A 1167 4.75 -47.29 13.01
CA ASP A 1167 3.67 -48.26 13.12
C ASP A 1167 3.55 -48.79 14.56
N SER A 1168 2.31 -48.92 15.03
CA SER A 1168 2.02 -49.40 16.38
C SER A 1168 2.60 -50.79 16.68
N SER A 1169 2.72 -51.66 15.66
CA SER A 1169 3.27 -53.02 15.78
C SER A 1169 4.74 -53.04 16.20
N GLY A 1170 5.49 -51.97 15.94
CA GLY A 1170 6.87 -51.85 16.38
C GLY A 1170 7.03 -51.62 17.89
N LEU A 1171 6.00 -51.12 18.57
CA LEU A 1171 6.02 -50.84 20.02
C LEU A 1171 5.07 -51.74 20.81
N ALA A 1172 4.11 -52.40 20.17
CA ALA A 1172 3.08 -53.19 20.84
C ALA A 1172 2.48 -54.28 19.95
N ARG A 1173 2.07 -55.40 20.54
CA ARG A 1173 1.49 -56.54 19.81
C ARG A 1173 0.01 -56.28 19.45
N PRO A 1174 -0.52 -56.92 18.40
CA PRO A 1174 -1.96 -56.90 18.13
C PRO A 1174 -2.73 -57.32 19.38
N ASP A 1175 -3.70 -56.49 19.81
CA ASP A 1175 -4.56 -56.67 21.00
C ASP A 1175 -3.89 -56.53 22.38
N GLU A 1176 -2.62 -56.10 22.45
CA GLU A 1176 -1.96 -55.81 23.70
C GLU A 1176 -2.60 -54.59 24.40
N GLN A 1177 -2.88 -54.70 25.71
CA GLN A 1177 -3.36 -53.58 26.51
C GLN A 1177 -2.20 -52.86 27.17
N LEU A 1178 -1.95 -51.62 26.76
CA LEU A 1178 -0.88 -50.80 27.29
C LEU A 1178 -1.42 -49.43 27.68
N SER A 1179 -0.80 -48.87 28.71
CA SER A 1179 -0.95 -47.47 29.07
C SER A 1179 -0.03 -46.60 28.22
N PHE A 1180 -0.35 -45.31 28.10
CA PHE A 1180 0.53 -44.37 27.41
C PHE A 1180 1.92 -44.31 28.04
N LEU A 1181 2.01 -44.43 29.37
CA LEU A 1181 3.28 -44.43 30.09
C LEU A 1181 4.12 -45.68 29.79
N GLN A 1182 3.49 -46.85 29.63
CA GLN A 1182 4.18 -48.07 29.20
C GLN A 1182 4.72 -47.94 27.77
N LEU A 1183 3.91 -47.40 26.85
CA LEU A 1183 4.35 -47.11 25.48
C LEU A 1183 5.49 -46.09 25.44
N GLN A 1184 5.42 -45.05 26.27
CA GLN A 1184 6.48 -44.05 26.40
C GLN A 1184 7.76 -44.66 26.97
N THR A 1185 7.66 -45.59 27.91
CA THR A 1185 8.80 -46.32 28.48
C THR A 1185 9.44 -47.26 27.45
N ARG A 1186 8.63 -47.94 26.62
CA ARG A 1186 9.13 -48.75 25.48
C ARG A 1186 9.87 -47.89 24.46
N ALA A 1187 9.27 -46.77 24.04
CA ALA A 1187 9.94 -45.82 23.13
C ALA A 1187 11.26 -45.30 23.75
N CYS A 1188 11.25 -44.92 25.02
CA CYS A 1188 12.46 -44.43 25.69
C CYS A 1188 13.58 -45.50 25.72
N SER A 1189 13.24 -46.79 25.87
CA SER A 1189 14.21 -47.88 25.87
C SER A 1189 14.95 -48.08 24.54
N VAL A 1190 14.45 -47.47 23.46
CA VAL A 1190 15.03 -47.49 22.11
C VAL A 1190 15.42 -46.08 21.64
N ASP A 1191 15.74 -45.19 22.61
CA ASP A 1191 16.17 -43.80 22.41
C ASP A 1191 15.18 -42.95 21.58
N GLN A 1192 13.90 -43.12 21.89
CA GLN A 1192 12.79 -42.44 21.24
C GLN A 1192 11.86 -41.74 22.26
N ILE A 1193 11.24 -40.62 21.86
CA ILE A 1193 10.25 -39.91 22.70
C ILE A 1193 8.86 -39.99 22.06
N LEU A 1194 7.93 -40.66 22.74
CA LEU A 1194 6.52 -40.71 22.34
C LEU A 1194 5.83 -39.36 22.63
N LEU A 1195 5.36 -38.68 21.58
CA LEU A 1195 4.64 -37.40 21.63
C LEU A 1195 3.12 -37.56 21.76
N GLY A 1196 2.59 -38.63 21.18
CA GLY A 1196 1.15 -38.81 21.02
C GLY A 1196 0.81 -39.90 20.02
N TRP A 1197 -0.42 -39.89 19.54
CA TRP A 1197 -0.90 -40.82 18.53
C TRP A 1197 -1.95 -40.14 17.66
N TYR A 1198 -2.21 -40.73 16.49
CA TYR A 1198 -3.37 -40.37 15.70
C TYR A 1198 -4.14 -41.60 15.24
N ARG A 1199 -5.44 -41.39 15.04
CA ARG A 1199 -6.36 -42.40 14.52
C ARG A 1199 -6.59 -42.21 13.05
N ILE A 1200 -6.48 -43.31 12.32
CA ILE A 1200 -6.79 -43.38 10.90
C ILE A 1200 -8.33 -43.38 10.74
N PRO A 1201 -8.93 -42.40 10.02
CA PRO A 1201 -10.36 -42.39 9.74
C PRO A 1201 -10.81 -43.66 9.00
N ARG A 1202 -11.98 -44.19 9.39
CA ARG A 1202 -12.59 -45.36 8.71
C ARG A 1202 -13.48 -44.98 7.54
N THR A 1203 -13.85 -43.72 7.39
CA THR A 1203 -14.56 -43.17 6.22
C THR A 1203 -13.98 -41.79 5.88
N VAL A 1204 -14.10 -41.34 4.62
CA VAL A 1204 -13.61 -40.02 4.17
C VAL A 1204 -14.31 -38.86 4.91
N ASP A 1205 -15.52 -39.11 5.41
CA ASP A 1205 -16.31 -38.18 6.22
C ASP A 1205 -15.92 -38.15 7.71
N GLN A 1206 -14.92 -38.90 8.14
CA GLN A 1206 -14.42 -38.86 9.51
C GLN A 1206 -13.14 -38.00 9.62
N PRO A 1207 -13.03 -37.12 10.64
CA PRO A 1207 -11.82 -36.33 10.85
C PRO A 1207 -10.67 -37.18 11.39
N VAL A 1208 -9.43 -36.78 11.10
CA VAL A 1208 -8.24 -37.34 11.74
C VAL A 1208 -8.25 -36.93 13.21
N GLN A 1209 -8.30 -37.91 14.11
CA GLN A 1209 -8.19 -37.66 15.55
C GLN A 1209 -6.71 -37.72 15.92
N LEU A 1210 -6.10 -36.56 16.18
CA LEU A 1210 -4.73 -36.43 16.66
C LEU A 1210 -4.76 -36.08 18.15
N VAL A 1211 -4.08 -36.87 18.97
CA VAL A 1211 -3.89 -36.60 20.40
C VAL A 1211 -2.40 -36.38 20.65
N VAL A 1212 -2.05 -35.18 21.11
CA VAL A 1212 -0.70 -34.80 21.52
C VAL A 1212 -0.72 -34.50 23.01
N ASN A 1213 0.24 -35.07 23.76
CA ASN A 1213 0.33 -34.91 25.22
C ASN A 1213 -0.99 -35.26 25.97
N PRO A 1214 -1.33 -36.55 26.13
CA PRO A 1214 -2.44 -36.95 27.02
C PRO A 1214 -2.21 -36.42 28.44
N GLU A 1215 -3.25 -35.81 29.03
CA GLU A 1215 -3.16 -35.03 30.26
C GLU A 1215 -3.66 -35.83 31.47
N GLY A 1216 -2.87 -35.90 32.52
CA GLY A 1216 -3.26 -36.45 33.81
C GLY A 1216 -2.76 -37.88 34.05
N ALA A 1217 -2.49 -38.18 35.32
CA ALA A 1217 -1.98 -39.49 35.73
C ALA A 1217 -2.95 -40.63 35.40
N ALA A 1218 -4.26 -40.41 35.60
CA ALA A 1218 -5.28 -41.42 35.29
C ALA A 1218 -5.34 -41.74 33.79
N GLU A 1219 -5.21 -40.73 32.92
CA GLU A 1219 -5.24 -40.94 31.47
C GLU A 1219 -3.95 -41.62 30.98
N ARG A 1220 -2.79 -41.25 31.54
CA ARG A 1220 -1.50 -41.82 31.17
C ARG A 1220 -1.27 -43.26 31.66
N CYS A 1221 -1.86 -43.63 32.79
CA CYS A 1221 -1.75 -44.96 33.39
C CYS A 1221 -2.92 -45.89 33.03
N ALA A 1222 -3.96 -45.41 32.35
CA ALA A 1222 -5.09 -46.24 31.93
C ALA A 1222 -4.61 -47.32 30.95
N LEU A 1223 -4.78 -48.59 31.32
CA LEU A 1223 -4.63 -49.70 30.40
C LEU A 1223 -5.75 -49.65 29.39
N ARG A 1224 -5.40 -49.64 28.11
CA ARG A 1224 -6.36 -49.70 27.03
C ARG A 1224 -5.78 -50.64 25.96
N GLY A 1225 -6.59 -51.53 25.39
CA GLY A 1225 -6.16 -52.36 24.24
C GLY A 1225 -5.77 -51.47 23.07
N LEU A 1226 -4.75 -51.78 22.26
CA LEU A 1226 -4.30 -50.93 21.15
C LEU A 1226 -5.47 -50.29 20.34
N VAL A 1227 -6.54 -51.03 20.08
CA VAL A 1227 -7.77 -50.54 19.41
C VAL A 1227 -8.68 -49.66 20.31
N GLN A 1228 -8.77 -49.94 21.62
CA GLN A 1228 -9.54 -49.18 22.63
C GLN A 1228 -8.72 -48.04 23.31
N ALA A 1229 -7.40 -48.06 23.19
CA ALA A 1229 -6.46 -47.06 23.67
C ALA A 1229 -6.47 -45.82 22.81
N LEU A 1230 -6.68 -46.08 21.53
CA LEU A 1230 -6.69 -45.16 20.41
C LEU A 1230 -8.13 -44.72 20.05
N THR A 1231 -9.14 -45.17 20.81
CA THR A 1231 -10.52 -44.62 20.85
C THR A 1231 -10.72 -43.78 22.10
#